data_AF-A0A7X7NRW6-F1
#
_entry.id   AF-A0A7X7NRW6-F1
#
_cell.length_a   1.000
_cell.length_b   1.000
_cell.length_c   1.000
_cell.angle_alpha   90.00
_cell.angle_beta   90.00
_cell.angle_gamma   90.00
#
_symmetry.space_group_name_H-M   'P 1'
#
loop_
_entity.id
_entity.type
_entity.pdbx_description
1 polymer ?
#
loop_
_entity_poly.entity_id
_entity_poly.type
_entity_poly.pdbx_seq_one_letter_code
_entity_poly.pdbx_strand_id
1 'polypeptide(L)'
;MPTRARSLADDLRGRSHDELVALLVQRPDLARPTPADLTTLAARATTRSSVQRALAGLDLAHLQALEVICVIGPARTADVATALGQAKRSALVRQLVEELCALALCWHGPEGYRAARTVQEVVGAPAGLGPDTEDAPTGPALTQALASLDAPARAILDALTWGPPVGVLPSGGTGDTTMRRAGEQLLALHLLRRTDESHVLLPRQVALELRGGRVHRHPELVPPTAEDTVLDTDLVDATAGGRAAQLLEQTAELLDAWGTRPPRVLRTGGLAVRDLTRTAALLESTPTETAWLVEVLHAAGLVAADESTEPAWMPTGESDDWAELSAGDRWAVLASAWRTMAAGASLVGSPDGNAKVNALSLQTSWPQGRQRRHDVLAALASLPAGSAPGPDRLADLLRWRHPIRMSRSTDPGVTAVLREAEWAGITGRGALTTAAHHVLAGDPAAAARAMDGHIPEAVEHVLVQADLTAVAPGRLDGPARSVMRLLGEVESRGGATVHRITEAGIRRALDLGWSADRVLSEVSAISRTGVPQPLEYLVRDVARRHGVARVGSVGSYVRSDDPALLDRVLADRALAVLQLRRIAPTVLVSPVTAGTVLDVLREGQYGPVPEGADGALTLVSLQDHRAARRPSPPTRVSTVDEETASRIVATMVSGEANRPRGDSRLPAPTEPVVTSALLREAAAEGLPVWIGYADEVGGVQRLLLRPVAVEQGRVRGTVADQDVPRTFLLHRISGVAAAD
;
A
#
# COMPACT_ATOMS: atom_id res chain seq x y z
N MET A 1 24.07 40.35 9.52
CA MET A 1 23.30 39.94 8.32
C MET A 1 23.81 38.59 7.90
N PRO A 2 22.96 37.57 7.72
CA PRO A 2 23.44 36.24 7.37
C PRO A 2 24.15 36.32 6.01
N THR A 3 25.34 35.73 5.97
CA THR A 3 26.19 35.64 4.78
C THR A 3 25.40 34.93 3.69
N ARG A 4 25.16 35.60 2.55
CA ARG A 4 24.35 35.02 1.47
C ARG A 4 25.06 33.78 0.92
N ALA A 5 24.35 32.64 0.89
CA ALA A 5 24.89 31.36 0.47
C ALA A 5 25.21 31.36 -1.03
N ARG A 6 26.23 30.60 -1.46
CA ARG A 6 26.58 30.43 -2.89
C ARG A 6 26.05 29.12 -3.47
N SER A 7 25.68 28.17 -2.61
CA SER A 7 25.09 26.88 -2.96
C SER A 7 24.13 26.41 -1.87
N LEU A 8 23.35 25.35 -2.15
CA LEU A 8 22.51 24.71 -1.14
C LEU A 8 23.35 24.14 0.03
N ALA A 9 24.57 23.66 -0.25
CA ALA A 9 25.46 23.17 0.79
C ALA A 9 25.94 24.29 1.72
N ASP A 10 26.19 25.49 1.18
CA ASP A 10 26.49 26.68 1.99
C ASP A 10 25.30 27.12 2.84
N ASP A 11 24.09 27.07 2.28
CA ASP A 11 22.84 27.37 2.99
C ASP A 11 22.65 26.43 4.19
N LEU A 12 22.74 25.12 3.97
CA LEU A 12 22.63 24.11 5.02
C LEU A 12 23.70 24.26 6.11
N ARG A 13 24.92 24.67 5.74
CA ARG A 13 26.00 24.97 6.70
C ARG A 13 25.74 26.22 7.53
N GLY A 14 24.92 27.15 7.03
CA GLY A 14 24.53 28.37 7.72
C GLY A 14 23.28 28.23 8.62
N ARG A 15 22.57 27.10 8.56
CA ARG A 15 21.35 26.86 9.35
C ARG A 15 21.65 26.62 10.83
N SER A 16 20.73 27.07 11.66
CA SER A 16 20.71 26.78 13.10
C SER A 16 20.41 25.29 13.38
N HIS A 17 20.68 24.87 14.61
CA HIS A 17 20.35 23.52 15.08
C HIS A 17 18.86 23.20 14.88
N ASP A 18 17.98 24.12 15.28
CA ASP A 18 16.53 23.94 15.20
C ASP A 18 16.02 23.84 13.75
N GLU A 19 16.60 24.62 12.83
CA GLU A 19 16.28 24.53 11.40
C GLU A 19 16.72 23.19 10.79
N LEU A 20 17.86 22.64 11.22
CA LEU A 20 18.32 21.32 10.78
C LEU A 20 17.48 20.20 11.38
N VAL A 21 17.05 20.34 12.64
CA VAL A 21 16.11 19.41 13.29
C VAL A 21 14.78 19.41 12.55
N ALA A 22 14.20 20.59 12.28
CA ALA A 22 12.97 20.74 11.52
C ALA A 22 13.08 20.12 10.12
N LEU A 23 14.22 20.31 9.43
CA LEU A 23 14.50 19.67 8.15
C LEU A 23 14.45 18.14 8.25
N LEU A 24 15.09 17.52 9.25
CA LEU A 24 15.09 16.05 9.39
C LEU A 24 13.71 15.49 9.77
N VAL A 25 12.91 16.23 10.54
CA VAL A 25 11.53 15.85 10.89
C VAL A 25 10.64 15.90 9.64
N GLN A 26 10.73 16.97 8.84
CA GLN A 26 9.95 17.13 7.61
C GLN A 26 10.48 16.26 6.46
N ARG A 27 11.77 15.91 6.48
CA ARG A 27 12.43 15.04 5.50
C ARG A 27 13.11 13.82 6.17
N PRO A 28 12.32 12.86 6.69
CA PRO A 28 12.86 11.67 7.37
C PRO A 28 13.81 10.84 6.52
N ASP A 29 13.73 10.94 5.20
CA ASP A 29 14.62 10.23 4.29
C ASP A 29 16.07 10.73 4.29
N LEU A 30 16.31 11.94 4.80
CA LEU A 30 17.66 12.47 4.99
C LEU A 30 18.36 11.88 6.21
N ALA A 31 17.59 11.39 7.18
CA ALA A 31 18.07 10.87 8.44
C ALA A 31 18.54 9.40 8.38
N ARG A 32 18.23 8.68 7.28
CA ARG A 32 18.52 7.23 7.16
C ARG A 32 19.20 6.86 5.83
N PRO A 33 20.42 6.30 5.86
CA PRO A 33 21.28 6.08 7.05
C PRO A 33 21.63 7.40 7.76
N THR A 34 22.14 7.39 8.99
CA THR A 34 22.49 8.63 9.68
C THR A 34 23.61 9.36 8.92
N PRO A 35 23.43 10.63 8.49
CA PRO A 35 24.50 11.40 7.84
C PRO A 35 25.65 11.68 8.82
N ALA A 36 26.89 11.59 8.34
CA ALA A 36 28.09 11.82 9.15
C ALA A 36 28.38 13.32 9.36
N ASP A 37 28.03 14.17 8.39
CA ASP A 37 28.29 15.60 8.39
C ASP A 37 27.27 16.37 7.51
N LEU A 38 27.35 17.71 7.50
CA LEU A 38 26.40 18.56 6.77
C LEU A 38 26.57 18.47 5.25
N THR A 39 27.75 18.06 4.78
CA THR A 39 27.99 17.84 3.35
C THR A 39 27.30 16.59 2.85
N THR A 40 27.31 15.54 3.68
CA THR A 40 26.58 14.29 3.44
C THR A 40 25.08 14.54 3.43
N LEU A 41 24.59 15.38 4.34
CA LEU A 41 23.20 15.84 4.34
C LEU A 41 22.84 16.57 3.04
N ALA A 42 23.66 17.55 2.62
CA ALA A 42 23.44 18.32 1.40
C ALA A 42 23.43 17.44 0.14
N ALA A 43 24.39 16.51 0.03
CA ALA A 43 24.45 15.56 -1.08
C ALA A 43 23.22 14.63 -1.13
N ARG A 44 22.71 14.21 0.02
CA ARG A 44 21.49 13.38 0.11
C ARG A 44 20.24 14.17 -0.24
N ALA A 45 20.15 15.43 0.19
CA ALA A 45 19.07 16.35 -0.15
C ALA A 45 18.93 16.57 -1.65
N THR A 46 20.04 16.55 -2.39
CA THR A 46 20.08 16.72 -3.86
C THR A 46 20.03 15.41 -4.65
N THR A 47 19.76 14.26 -4.02
CA THR A 47 19.54 13.03 -4.81
C THR A 47 18.16 13.04 -5.48
N ARG A 48 18.06 12.47 -6.68
CA ARG A 48 16.78 12.41 -7.45
C ARG A 48 15.65 11.80 -6.63
N SER A 49 15.89 10.69 -5.94
CA SER A 49 14.89 9.98 -5.12
C SER A 49 14.47 10.76 -3.87
N SER A 50 15.39 11.54 -3.29
CA SER A 50 15.13 12.44 -2.16
C SER A 50 14.24 13.60 -2.60
N VAL A 51 14.62 14.30 -3.67
CA VAL A 51 13.82 15.37 -4.26
C VAL A 51 12.43 14.88 -4.68
N GLN A 52 12.32 13.73 -5.35
CA GLN A 52 11.01 13.16 -5.74
C GLN A 52 10.09 12.91 -4.53
N ARG A 53 10.63 12.47 -3.39
CA ARG A 53 9.86 12.26 -2.16
C ARG A 53 9.41 13.57 -1.54
N ALA A 54 10.29 14.57 -1.49
CA ALA A 54 9.94 15.92 -1.02
C ALA A 54 8.86 16.56 -1.88
N LEU A 55 9.03 16.53 -3.21
CA LEU A 55 8.03 17.06 -4.15
C LEU A 55 6.68 16.35 -4.01
N ALA A 56 6.68 15.03 -3.86
CA ALA A 56 5.44 14.27 -3.66
C ALA A 56 4.68 14.69 -2.39
N GLY A 57 5.36 15.30 -1.40
CA GLY A 57 4.79 15.82 -0.16
C GLY A 57 4.25 17.26 -0.25
N LEU A 58 4.61 18.01 -1.29
CA LEU A 58 4.15 19.40 -1.46
C LEU A 58 2.67 19.46 -1.85
N ASP A 59 1.98 20.48 -1.35
CA ASP A 59 0.69 20.91 -1.88
C ASP A 59 0.86 21.72 -3.18
N LEU A 60 -0.26 22.07 -3.80
CA LEU A 60 -0.31 22.79 -5.06
C LEU A 60 0.26 24.21 -4.94
N ALA A 61 0.05 24.89 -3.81
CA ALA A 61 0.57 26.24 -3.60
C ALA A 61 2.11 26.24 -3.59
N HIS A 62 2.71 25.31 -2.85
CA HIS A 62 4.15 25.09 -2.80
C HIS A 62 4.72 24.66 -4.14
N LEU A 63 4.05 23.72 -4.83
CA LEU A 63 4.49 23.25 -6.14
C LEU A 63 4.48 24.39 -7.17
N GLN A 64 3.42 25.20 -7.21
CA GLN A 64 3.32 26.32 -8.14
C GLN A 64 4.36 27.42 -7.85
N ALA A 65 4.62 27.73 -6.57
CA ALA A 65 5.68 28.66 -6.19
C ALA A 65 7.08 28.12 -6.58
N LEU A 66 7.31 26.82 -6.41
CA LEU A 66 8.55 26.16 -6.79
C LEU A 66 8.77 26.16 -8.30
N GLU A 67 7.74 25.85 -9.08
CA GLU A 67 7.78 25.90 -10.55
C GLU A 67 8.11 27.30 -11.05
N VAL A 68 7.57 28.34 -10.41
CA VAL A 68 7.92 29.73 -10.73
C VAL A 68 9.41 29.98 -10.47
N ILE A 69 9.95 29.55 -9.32
CA ILE A 69 11.38 29.69 -9.03
C ILE A 69 12.23 28.90 -10.05
N CYS A 70 11.77 27.73 -10.50
CA CYS A 70 12.46 26.97 -11.55
C CYS A 70 12.46 27.70 -12.91
N VAL A 71 11.46 28.53 -13.19
CA VAL A 71 11.28 29.23 -14.46
C VAL A 71 12.01 30.57 -14.50
N ILE A 72 11.87 31.39 -13.46
CA ILE A 72 12.39 32.77 -13.42
C ILE A 72 13.58 32.96 -12.45
N GLY A 73 14.02 31.89 -11.77
CA GLY A 73 15.08 31.96 -10.78
C GLY A 73 16.44 32.33 -11.40
N PRO A 74 17.31 33.11 -10.71
CA PRO A 74 17.12 33.67 -9.36
C PRO A 74 16.02 34.75 -9.29
N ALA A 75 15.16 34.67 -8.26
CA ALA A 75 14.01 35.57 -8.14
C ALA A 75 13.80 36.07 -6.70
N ARG A 76 13.42 37.34 -6.52
CA ARG A 76 12.94 37.85 -5.23
C ARG A 76 11.48 37.45 -5.05
N THR A 77 10.98 37.50 -3.80
CA THR A 77 9.58 37.19 -3.50
C THR A 77 8.58 38.01 -4.33
N ALA A 78 8.90 39.29 -4.60
CA ALA A 78 8.06 40.16 -5.43
C ALA A 78 7.96 39.66 -6.88
N ASP A 79 9.05 39.14 -7.43
CA ASP A 79 9.11 38.59 -8.78
C ASP A 79 8.29 37.29 -8.86
N VAL A 80 8.44 36.41 -7.87
CA VAL A 80 7.65 35.18 -7.74
C VAL A 80 6.15 35.50 -7.63
N ALA A 81 5.77 36.46 -6.80
CA ALA A 81 4.38 36.87 -6.64
C ALA A 81 3.81 37.48 -7.94
N THR A 82 4.61 38.22 -8.70
CA THR A 82 4.21 38.80 -9.98
C THR A 82 4.02 37.73 -11.06
N ALA A 83 4.95 36.77 -11.15
CA ALA A 83 4.87 35.64 -12.09
C ALA A 83 3.72 34.66 -11.76
N LEU A 84 3.28 34.62 -10.51
CA LEU A 84 2.02 33.96 -10.11
C LEU A 84 0.79 34.82 -10.43
N GLY A 85 0.90 36.11 -10.74
CA GLY A 85 -0.25 37.02 -10.84
C GLY A 85 -0.90 37.31 -9.47
N GLN A 86 -0.16 37.14 -8.38
CA GLN A 86 -0.61 37.21 -6.99
C GLN A 86 0.14 38.28 -6.19
N ALA A 87 0.47 39.42 -6.82
CA ALA A 87 1.20 40.53 -6.17
C ALA A 87 0.53 41.04 -4.87
N LYS A 88 -0.81 40.94 -4.76
CA LYS A 88 -1.54 41.30 -3.52
C LYS A 88 -1.34 40.30 -2.37
N ARG A 89 -0.85 39.09 -2.65
CA ARG A 89 -0.60 38.01 -1.68
C ARG A 89 0.90 37.78 -1.44
N SER A 90 1.75 38.80 -1.62
CA SER A 90 3.21 38.65 -1.46
C SER A 90 3.66 38.13 -0.10
N ALA A 91 2.90 38.36 0.98
CA ALA A 91 3.21 37.79 2.30
C ALA A 91 3.05 36.26 2.32
N LEU A 92 1.95 35.74 1.76
CA LEU A 92 1.75 34.30 1.61
C LEU A 92 2.81 33.68 0.70
N VAL A 93 3.12 34.33 -0.44
CA VAL A 93 4.19 33.87 -1.34
C VAL A 93 5.54 33.84 -0.63
N ARG A 94 5.83 34.81 0.24
CA ARG A 94 7.05 34.80 1.07
C ARG A 94 7.13 33.54 1.92
N GLN A 95 6.06 33.26 2.67
CA GLN A 95 5.96 32.09 3.54
C GLN A 95 6.17 30.79 2.74
N LEU A 96 5.47 30.62 1.61
CA LEU A 96 5.63 29.43 0.76
C LEU A 96 7.09 29.24 0.30
N VAL A 97 7.76 30.32 -0.10
CA VAL A 97 9.16 30.25 -0.55
C VAL A 97 10.13 29.96 0.61
N GLU A 98 9.87 30.51 1.79
CA GLU A 98 10.63 30.21 3.01
C GLU A 98 10.46 28.75 3.44
N GLU A 99 9.25 28.19 3.35
CA GLU A 99 8.97 26.77 3.60
C GLU A 99 9.66 25.85 2.58
N LEU A 100 9.69 26.23 1.29
CA LEU A 100 10.48 25.52 0.27
C LEU A 100 11.99 25.57 0.56
N CYS A 101 12.49 26.67 1.13
CA CYS A 101 13.88 26.77 1.59
C CYS A 101 14.09 25.88 2.82
N ALA A 102 13.18 25.88 3.80
CA ALA A 102 13.24 25.01 4.97
C ALA A 102 13.34 23.52 4.57
N LEU A 103 12.63 23.09 3.52
CA LEU A 103 12.69 21.74 2.94
C LEU A 103 13.96 21.44 2.12
N ALA A 104 14.88 22.39 2.00
CA ALA A 104 16.09 22.32 1.18
C ALA A 104 15.81 22.06 -0.33
N LEU A 105 14.64 22.50 -0.81
CA LEU A 105 14.29 22.48 -2.24
C LEU A 105 14.71 23.78 -2.94
N CYS A 106 14.71 24.88 -2.19
CA CYS A 106 15.24 26.18 -2.59
C CYS A 106 16.34 26.63 -1.62
N TRP A 107 17.11 27.63 -2.02
CA TRP A 107 18.08 28.32 -1.17
C TRP A 107 18.16 29.81 -1.55
N HIS A 108 18.65 30.63 -0.62
CA HIS A 108 18.71 32.08 -0.80
C HIS A 108 20.12 32.54 -1.20
N GLY A 109 20.27 32.99 -2.45
CA GLY A 109 21.52 33.51 -2.99
C GLY A 109 21.57 35.06 -3.05
N PRO A 110 22.69 35.64 -3.48
CA PRO A 110 22.87 37.09 -3.61
C PRO A 110 21.81 37.81 -4.45
N GLU A 111 21.31 37.14 -5.48
CA GLU A 111 20.39 37.67 -6.48
C GLU A 111 18.93 37.34 -6.19
N GLY A 112 18.65 36.42 -5.26
CA GLY A 112 17.31 35.95 -4.94
C GLY A 112 17.26 34.46 -4.62
N TYR A 113 16.06 33.92 -4.54
CA TYR A 113 15.82 32.50 -4.31
C TYR A 113 16.12 31.69 -5.58
N ARG A 114 16.76 30.55 -5.39
CA ARG A 114 17.12 29.59 -6.44
C ARG A 114 16.61 28.21 -6.05
N ALA A 115 16.02 27.50 -7.00
CA ALA A 115 15.72 26.08 -6.82
C ALA A 115 17.04 25.28 -6.83
N ALA A 116 17.10 24.21 -6.04
CA ALA A 116 18.21 23.26 -6.14
C ALA A 116 18.23 22.64 -7.55
N ARG A 117 19.41 22.43 -8.12
CA ARG A 117 19.54 21.98 -9.52
C ARG A 117 18.76 20.69 -9.80
N THR A 118 18.86 19.70 -8.91
CA THR A 118 18.13 18.44 -9.06
C THR A 118 16.61 18.61 -9.00
N VAL A 119 16.10 19.68 -8.38
CA VAL A 119 14.67 20.03 -8.45
C VAL A 119 14.28 20.39 -9.88
N GLN A 120 15.06 21.23 -10.55
CA GLN A 120 14.80 21.59 -11.95
C GLN A 120 14.81 20.35 -12.86
N GLU A 121 15.76 19.42 -12.64
CA GLU A 121 15.87 18.16 -13.38
C GLU A 121 14.71 17.17 -13.11
N VAL A 122 14.11 17.22 -11.93
CA VAL A 122 12.98 16.34 -11.55
C VAL A 122 11.66 16.91 -12.02
N VAL A 123 11.47 18.23 -11.90
CA VAL A 123 10.26 18.94 -12.36
C VAL A 123 10.16 18.90 -13.90
N GLY A 124 11.30 19.04 -14.60
CA GLY A 124 11.35 18.94 -16.06
C GLY A 124 10.75 20.16 -16.75
N ALA A 125 9.47 20.09 -17.14
CA ALA A 125 8.74 21.14 -17.86
C ALA A 125 7.77 21.87 -16.91
N PRO A 126 8.27 22.79 -16.04
CA PRO A 126 7.45 23.45 -15.03
C PRO A 126 6.27 24.18 -15.66
N ALA A 127 5.06 23.99 -15.11
CA ALA A 127 3.83 24.62 -15.59
C ALA A 127 3.57 24.44 -17.11
N GLY A 128 4.02 23.33 -17.69
CA GLY A 128 3.89 23.04 -19.12
C GLY A 128 4.72 23.96 -20.02
N LEU A 129 5.74 24.64 -19.48
CA LEU A 129 6.68 25.45 -20.27
C LEU A 129 7.77 24.56 -20.87
N GLY A 130 8.12 24.82 -22.13
CA GLY A 130 9.28 24.21 -22.77
C GLY A 130 10.61 24.64 -22.13
N PRO A 131 11.74 24.13 -22.63
CA PRO A 131 13.06 24.69 -22.32
C PRO A 131 13.24 26.08 -22.95
N ASP A 132 14.20 26.84 -22.41
CA ASP A 132 14.73 28.03 -23.10
C ASP A 132 15.56 27.60 -24.32
N THR A 133 15.48 28.39 -25.38
CA THR A 133 16.30 28.18 -26.58
C THR A 133 17.03 29.45 -26.97
N GLU A 134 18.32 29.35 -27.31
CA GLU A 134 19.17 30.50 -27.66
C GLU A 134 18.66 31.28 -28.88
N ASP A 135 18.09 30.57 -29.86
CA ASP A 135 17.62 31.18 -31.11
C ASP A 135 16.24 31.86 -31.01
N ALA A 136 15.54 31.72 -29.87
CA ALA A 136 14.22 32.32 -29.71
C ALA A 136 14.33 33.84 -29.52
N PRO A 137 13.49 34.65 -30.21
CA PRO A 137 13.51 36.09 -30.05
C PRO A 137 13.06 36.46 -28.62
N THR A 138 13.61 37.56 -28.11
CA THR A 138 13.27 38.11 -26.78
C THR A 138 13.02 39.63 -26.86
N GLY A 139 12.33 40.17 -25.85
CA GLY A 139 12.10 41.61 -25.73
C GLY A 139 11.35 42.22 -26.94
N PRO A 140 11.72 43.42 -27.41
CA PRO A 140 11.01 44.12 -28.48
C PRO A 140 10.90 43.32 -29.79
N ALA A 141 11.92 42.51 -30.13
CA ALA A 141 11.92 41.69 -31.32
C ALA A 141 10.84 40.59 -31.26
N LEU A 142 10.65 39.98 -30.09
CA LEU A 142 9.58 39.02 -29.85
C LEU A 142 8.20 39.68 -29.95
N THR A 143 8.02 40.83 -29.30
CA THR A 143 6.75 41.57 -29.34
C THR A 143 6.38 41.96 -30.77
N GLN A 144 7.35 42.40 -31.58
CA GLN A 144 7.15 42.73 -32.99
C GLN A 144 6.81 41.49 -33.83
N ALA A 145 7.52 40.38 -33.63
CA ALA A 145 7.25 39.12 -34.33
C ALA A 145 5.83 38.63 -34.05
N LEU A 146 5.40 38.65 -32.78
CA LEU A 146 4.04 38.27 -32.37
C LEU A 146 2.96 39.19 -32.95
N ALA A 147 3.23 40.48 -33.07
CA ALA A 147 2.30 41.45 -33.66
C ALA A 147 2.12 41.28 -35.19
N SER A 148 3.08 40.63 -35.86
CA SER A 148 3.07 40.41 -37.31
C SER A 148 2.37 39.13 -37.77
N LEU A 149 1.86 38.32 -36.83
CA LEU A 149 1.27 37.00 -37.12
C LEU A 149 -0.13 37.09 -37.72
N ASP A 150 -0.42 36.15 -38.64
CA ASP A 150 -1.77 35.94 -39.16
C ASP A 150 -2.62 35.08 -38.20
N ALA A 151 -3.93 35.00 -38.46
CA ALA A 151 -4.86 34.28 -37.58
C ALA A 151 -4.54 32.77 -37.44
N PRO A 152 -4.16 32.04 -38.52
CA PRO A 152 -3.70 30.66 -38.41
C PRO A 152 -2.45 30.47 -37.53
N ALA A 153 -1.42 31.29 -37.68
CA ALA A 153 -0.21 31.20 -36.84
C ALA A 153 -0.53 31.53 -35.38
N ARG A 154 -1.40 32.51 -35.14
CA ARG A 154 -1.87 32.85 -33.81
C ARG A 154 -2.63 31.70 -33.15
N ALA A 155 -3.50 31.01 -33.89
CA ALA A 155 -4.25 29.86 -33.38
C ALA A 155 -3.33 28.70 -32.93
N ILE A 156 -2.24 28.43 -33.67
CA ILE A 156 -1.24 27.43 -33.28
C ILE A 156 -0.56 27.82 -31.95
N LEU A 157 -0.13 29.07 -31.82
CA LEU A 157 0.49 29.55 -30.58
C LEU A 157 -0.48 29.55 -29.40
N ASP A 158 -1.73 29.97 -29.59
CA ASP A 158 -2.73 29.99 -28.53
C ASP A 158 -3.05 28.56 -28.03
N ALA A 159 -3.06 27.56 -28.92
CA ALA A 159 -3.22 26.15 -28.54
C ALA A 159 -2.04 25.63 -27.69
N LEU A 160 -0.81 26.05 -27.99
CA LEU A 160 0.40 25.64 -27.27
C LEU A 160 0.66 26.47 -26.00
N THR A 161 0.09 27.66 -25.88
CA THR A 161 0.42 28.62 -24.79
C THR A 161 0.18 28.03 -23.41
N TRP A 162 -0.93 27.32 -23.20
CA TRP A 162 -1.28 26.70 -21.91
C TRP A 162 -1.37 25.17 -21.96
N GLY A 163 -1.20 24.58 -23.14
CA GLY A 163 -1.15 23.14 -23.34
C GLY A 163 0.25 22.57 -23.14
N PRO A 164 0.49 21.30 -23.52
CA PRO A 164 1.84 20.77 -23.64
C PRO A 164 2.67 21.68 -24.57
N PRO A 165 3.95 21.93 -24.26
CA PRO A 165 4.78 22.82 -25.08
C PRO A 165 5.16 22.18 -26.42
N VAL A 166 4.76 20.94 -26.67
CA VAL A 166 5.03 20.18 -27.89
C VAL A 166 3.74 20.01 -28.69
N GLY A 167 3.79 20.33 -29.98
CA GLY A 167 2.72 20.13 -30.94
C GLY A 167 3.18 19.30 -32.14
N VAL A 168 2.24 18.70 -32.85
CA VAL A 168 2.51 17.98 -34.09
C VAL A 168 2.14 18.89 -35.27
N LEU A 169 3.08 19.12 -36.18
CA LEU A 169 2.77 19.74 -37.46
C LEU A 169 2.41 18.64 -38.49
N PRO A 170 1.35 18.82 -39.30
CA PRO A 170 0.97 17.84 -40.31
C PRO A 170 2.10 17.58 -41.32
N SER A 171 2.61 16.34 -41.35
CA SER A 171 3.59 15.90 -42.36
C SER A 171 2.86 15.50 -43.64
N GLY A 172 3.04 16.29 -44.71
CA GLY A 172 2.76 15.97 -46.12
C GLY A 172 1.60 15.00 -46.43
N GLY A 173 0.41 15.55 -46.65
CA GLY A 173 -0.77 14.85 -47.19
C GLY A 173 -1.83 15.86 -47.63
N THR A 174 -3.01 15.42 -48.10
CA THR A 174 -4.18 16.25 -48.48
C THR A 174 -4.82 17.03 -47.30
N GLY A 175 -4.05 17.30 -46.24
CA GLY A 175 -4.45 18.09 -45.07
C GLY A 175 -4.39 19.60 -45.31
N ASP A 176 -4.81 20.35 -44.29
CA ASP A 176 -4.94 21.81 -44.29
C ASP A 176 -3.61 22.53 -44.58
N THR A 177 -3.41 22.92 -45.84
CA THR A 177 -2.21 23.64 -46.32
C THR A 177 -2.00 24.99 -45.65
N THR A 178 -3.02 25.53 -44.98
CA THR A 178 -2.99 26.79 -44.25
C THR A 178 -2.24 26.62 -42.94
N MET A 179 -2.60 25.62 -42.13
CA MET A 179 -1.94 25.34 -40.85
C MET A 179 -0.48 24.93 -41.02
N ARG A 180 -0.15 24.22 -42.10
CA ARG A 180 1.25 23.90 -42.43
C ARG A 180 2.07 25.16 -42.71
N ARG A 181 1.56 26.07 -43.55
CA ARG A 181 2.24 27.34 -43.86
C ARG A 181 2.40 28.22 -42.62
N ALA A 182 1.38 28.27 -41.78
CA ALA A 182 1.44 28.96 -40.49
C ALA A 182 2.52 28.37 -39.57
N GLY A 183 2.61 27.04 -39.47
CA GLY A 183 3.68 26.36 -38.73
C GLY A 183 5.07 26.64 -39.28
N GLU A 184 5.24 26.64 -40.60
CA GLU A 184 6.49 26.99 -41.29
C GLU A 184 6.89 28.46 -41.04
N GLN A 185 5.93 29.38 -41.06
CA GLN A 185 6.16 30.80 -40.73
C GLN A 185 6.64 30.95 -39.27
N LEU A 186 6.02 30.25 -38.32
CA LEU A 186 6.42 30.29 -36.92
C LEU A 186 7.84 29.73 -36.69
N LEU A 187 8.23 28.70 -37.43
CA LEU A 187 9.60 28.17 -37.42
C LEU A 187 10.59 29.18 -38.00
N ALA A 188 10.24 29.86 -39.10
CA ALA A 188 11.09 30.87 -39.73
C ALA A 188 11.30 32.11 -38.86
N LEU A 189 10.32 32.45 -38.03
CA LEU A 189 10.41 33.53 -37.04
C LEU A 189 11.06 33.09 -35.71
N HIS A 190 11.52 31.83 -35.61
CA HIS A 190 12.04 31.21 -34.39
C HIS A 190 11.08 31.27 -33.18
N LEU A 191 9.78 31.41 -33.45
CA LEU A 191 8.72 31.36 -32.43
C LEU A 191 8.35 29.92 -32.05
N LEU A 192 8.66 28.97 -32.94
CA LEU A 192 8.66 27.54 -32.66
C LEU A 192 10.03 26.95 -33.02
N ARG A 193 10.37 25.82 -32.39
CA ARG A 193 11.56 25.03 -32.71
C ARG A 193 11.15 23.62 -33.14
N ARG A 194 11.79 23.10 -34.18
CA ARG A 194 11.60 21.70 -34.59
C ARG A 194 12.40 20.77 -33.66
N THR A 195 11.73 19.74 -33.14
CA THR A 195 12.35 18.72 -32.26
C THR A 195 12.66 17.43 -33.00
N ASP A 196 11.77 17.01 -33.91
CA ASP A 196 11.99 15.93 -34.86
C ASP A 196 11.23 16.22 -36.17
N GLU A 197 11.05 15.21 -37.04
CA GLU A 197 10.40 15.40 -38.34
C GLU A 197 8.97 15.93 -38.26
N SER A 198 8.20 15.61 -37.22
CA SER A 198 6.78 15.94 -37.07
C SER A 198 6.45 16.82 -35.86
N HIS A 199 7.34 16.95 -34.89
CA HIS A 199 7.10 17.68 -33.64
C HIS A 199 7.79 19.04 -33.60
N VAL A 200 7.02 20.02 -33.16
CA VAL A 200 7.49 21.37 -32.83
C VAL A 200 7.33 21.64 -31.34
N LEU A 201 8.19 22.50 -30.83
CA LEU A 201 8.27 22.92 -29.45
C LEU A 201 8.10 24.44 -29.38
N LEU A 202 7.27 24.90 -28.45
CA LEU A 202 7.16 26.31 -28.07
C LEU A 202 8.25 26.66 -27.06
N PRO A 203 9.22 27.52 -27.39
CA PRO A 203 10.25 27.97 -26.46
C PRO A 203 9.64 28.71 -25.26
N ARG A 204 10.26 28.54 -24.09
CA ARG A 204 9.78 29.14 -22.83
C ARG A 204 9.64 30.66 -22.90
N GLN A 205 10.60 31.36 -23.51
CA GLN A 205 10.59 32.82 -23.59
C GLN A 205 9.39 33.33 -24.39
N VAL A 206 9.06 32.64 -25.50
CA VAL A 206 7.89 32.92 -26.33
C VAL A 206 6.61 32.62 -25.55
N ALA A 207 6.54 31.48 -24.87
CA ALA A 207 5.39 31.11 -24.05
C ALA A 207 5.14 32.12 -22.92
N LEU A 208 6.17 32.60 -22.23
CA LEU A 208 6.02 33.58 -21.14
C LEU A 208 5.49 34.93 -21.64
N GLU A 209 5.94 35.40 -22.80
CA GLU A 209 5.40 36.61 -23.43
C GLU A 209 3.91 36.42 -23.79
N LEU A 210 3.55 35.27 -24.37
CA LEU A 210 2.15 34.91 -24.68
C LEU A 210 1.28 34.80 -23.42
N ARG A 211 1.85 34.41 -22.27
CA ARG A 211 1.18 34.33 -20.97
C ARG A 211 1.13 35.67 -20.23
N GLY A 212 1.79 36.71 -20.75
CA GLY A 212 1.91 38.03 -20.11
C GLY A 212 2.78 38.01 -18.86
N GLY A 213 3.88 37.26 -18.87
CA GLY A 213 4.80 37.09 -17.75
C GLY A 213 4.32 36.13 -16.66
N ARG A 214 3.15 35.49 -16.85
CA ARG A 214 2.60 34.52 -15.90
C ARG A 214 3.09 33.12 -16.17
N VAL A 215 3.46 32.39 -15.12
CA VAL A 215 3.83 30.98 -15.21
C VAL A 215 2.60 30.08 -15.20
N HIS A 216 1.63 30.37 -14.33
CA HIS A 216 0.40 29.60 -14.16
C HIS A 216 -0.83 30.35 -14.66
N ARG A 217 -1.80 29.64 -15.26
CA ARG A 217 -3.03 30.25 -15.79
C ARG A 217 -3.95 30.68 -14.65
N HIS A 218 -4.13 29.78 -13.69
CA HIS A 218 -4.97 29.95 -12.52
C HIS A 218 -4.19 29.41 -11.30
N PRO A 219 -3.39 30.23 -10.61
CA PRO A 219 -2.69 29.81 -9.40
C PRO A 219 -3.69 29.53 -8.26
N GLU A 220 -3.47 28.45 -7.51
CA GLU A 220 -4.30 27.99 -6.41
C GLU A 220 -3.49 27.98 -5.11
N LEU A 221 -3.29 29.17 -4.54
CA LEU A 221 -2.44 29.34 -3.35
C LEU A 221 -3.13 29.02 -2.02
N VAL A 222 -4.41 28.69 -2.04
CA VAL A 222 -5.21 28.36 -0.85
C VAL A 222 -6.03 27.11 -1.13
N PRO A 223 -6.26 26.25 -0.12
CA PRO A 223 -7.03 25.04 -0.31
C PRO A 223 -8.45 25.37 -0.78
N PRO A 224 -9.06 24.52 -1.61
CA PRO A 224 -10.46 24.68 -1.97
C PRO A 224 -11.32 24.62 -0.70
N THR A 225 -12.15 25.64 -0.51
CA THR A 225 -13.14 25.72 0.58
C THR A 225 -14.52 25.45 0.02
N ALA A 226 -15.31 24.63 0.71
CA ALA A 226 -16.73 24.44 0.44
C ALA A 226 -17.47 24.29 1.77
N GLU A 227 -18.77 24.57 1.76
CA GLU A 227 -19.65 24.24 2.87
C GLU A 227 -19.96 22.75 2.81
N ASP A 228 -19.37 22.00 3.73
CA ASP A 228 -19.63 20.57 3.88
C ASP A 228 -20.89 20.37 4.74
N THR A 229 -21.63 19.29 4.49
CA THR A 229 -22.73 18.90 5.39
C THR A 229 -22.14 18.47 6.72
N VAL A 230 -22.60 19.05 7.84
CA VAL A 230 -22.16 18.68 9.19
C VAL A 230 -23.25 17.88 9.87
N LEU A 231 -22.90 16.69 10.32
CA LEU A 231 -23.79 15.77 11.03
C LEU A 231 -23.49 15.79 12.53
N ASP A 232 -24.47 15.39 13.32
CA ASP A 232 -24.28 15.10 14.75
C ASP A 232 -23.31 13.92 14.91
N THR A 233 -22.26 14.12 15.72
CA THR A 233 -21.22 13.11 15.96
C THR A 233 -21.78 11.84 16.58
N ASP A 234 -22.79 11.95 17.46
CA ASP A 234 -23.40 10.78 18.09
C ASP A 234 -24.14 9.91 17.07
N LEU A 235 -24.78 10.53 16.07
CA LEU A 235 -25.43 9.83 14.96
C LEU A 235 -24.41 9.16 14.04
N VAL A 236 -23.28 9.83 13.77
CA VAL A 236 -22.18 9.29 12.96
C VAL A 236 -21.61 8.04 13.64
N ASP A 237 -21.28 8.14 14.92
CA ASP A 237 -20.70 7.05 15.71
C ASP A 237 -21.69 5.89 15.89
N ALA A 238 -22.97 6.15 16.16
CA ALA A 238 -24.00 5.11 16.22
C ALA A 238 -24.19 4.37 14.88
N THR A 239 -24.15 5.10 13.76
CA THR A 239 -24.24 4.48 12.41
C THR A 239 -23.05 3.56 12.16
N ALA A 240 -21.84 4.02 12.51
CA ALA A 240 -20.63 3.22 12.36
C ALA A 240 -20.60 2.01 13.31
N GLY A 241 -21.13 2.14 14.52
CA GLY A 241 -21.27 1.04 15.49
C GLY A 241 -22.20 -0.07 14.98
N GLY A 242 -23.32 0.28 14.34
CA GLY A 242 -24.18 -0.68 13.66
C GLY A 242 -23.46 -1.41 12.51
N ARG A 243 -22.65 -0.69 11.73
CA ARG A 243 -21.86 -1.29 10.66
C ARG A 243 -20.72 -2.18 11.18
N ALA A 244 -20.07 -1.77 12.27
CA ALA A 244 -19.06 -2.56 12.96
C ALA A 244 -19.65 -3.88 13.49
N ALA A 245 -20.86 -3.85 14.06
CA ALA A 245 -21.55 -5.07 14.47
C ALA A 245 -21.76 -6.05 13.32
N GLN A 246 -22.22 -5.56 12.17
CA GLN A 246 -22.39 -6.37 10.96
C GLN A 246 -21.05 -6.94 10.47
N LEU A 247 -19.98 -6.14 10.49
CA LEU A 247 -18.64 -6.58 10.11
C LEU A 247 -18.13 -7.71 11.00
N LEU A 248 -18.36 -7.63 12.32
CA LEU A 248 -17.97 -8.68 13.26
C LEU A 248 -18.74 -9.98 13.02
N GLU A 249 -20.05 -9.89 12.75
CA GLU A 249 -20.88 -11.07 12.42
C GLU A 249 -20.40 -11.73 11.12
N GLN A 250 -20.20 -10.95 10.05
CA GLN A 250 -19.69 -11.43 8.76
C GLN A 250 -18.31 -12.07 8.86
N THR A 251 -17.41 -11.45 9.63
CA THR A 251 -16.05 -11.98 9.88
C THR A 251 -16.14 -13.34 10.53
N ALA A 252 -16.92 -13.44 11.58
CA ALA A 252 -16.93 -14.61 12.40
C ALA A 252 -17.64 -15.79 11.70
N GLU A 253 -18.65 -15.52 10.87
CA GLU A 253 -19.25 -16.51 9.97
C GLU A 253 -18.27 -16.99 8.88
N LEU A 254 -17.50 -16.08 8.28
CA LEU A 254 -16.50 -16.45 7.27
C LEU A 254 -15.47 -17.41 7.88
N LEU A 255 -14.93 -17.06 9.05
CA LEU A 255 -13.97 -17.90 9.78
C LEU A 255 -14.58 -19.27 10.08
N ASP A 256 -15.83 -19.31 10.52
CA ASP A 256 -16.56 -20.55 10.81
C ASP A 256 -16.73 -21.45 9.58
N ALA A 257 -17.08 -20.85 8.45
CA ALA A 257 -17.30 -21.54 7.18
C ALA A 257 -16.00 -22.07 6.57
N TRP A 258 -14.95 -21.25 6.55
CA TRP A 258 -13.64 -21.65 6.01
C TRP A 258 -12.91 -22.62 6.94
N GLY A 259 -13.14 -22.56 8.25
CA GLY A 259 -12.63 -23.56 9.19
C GLY A 259 -13.22 -24.96 8.97
N THR A 260 -14.43 -25.05 8.44
CA THR A 260 -15.10 -26.34 8.16
C THR A 260 -14.90 -26.80 6.71
N ARG A 261 -14.92 -25.86 5.75
CA ARG A 261 -14.80 -26.13 4.31
C ARG A 261 -13.84 -25.10 3.68
N PRO A 262 -12.52 -25.26 3.90
CA PRO A 262 -11.55 -24.30 3.43
C PRO A 262 -11.49 -24.29 1.88
N PRO A 263 -11.58 -23.12 1.22
CA PRO A 263 -11.42 -23.04 -0.22
C PRO A 263 -9.96 -23.26 -0.63
N ARG A 264 -9.75 -23.95 -1.76
CA ARG A 264 -8.39 -24.24 -2.27
C ARG A 264 -7.69 -22.96 -2.75
N VAL A 265 -6.37 -22.91 -2.56
CA VAL A 265 -5.51 -21.89 -3.15
C VAL A 265 -5.33 -22.20 -4.64
N LEU A 266 -5.47 -21.19 -5.51
CA LEU A 266 -5.22 -21.36 -6.94
C LEU A 266 -3.74 -21.64 -7.22
N ARG A 267 -3.45 -22.34 -8.32
CA ARG A 267 -2.07 -22.57 -8.79
C ARG A 267 -1.29 -21.26 -9.02
N THR A 268 -1.99 -20.19 -9.39
CA THR A 268 -1.44 -18.83 -9.57
C THR A 268 -1.37 -18.03 -8.28
N GLY A 269 -1.77 -18.60 -7.14
CA GLY A 269 -2.05 -17.89 -5.90
C GLY A 269 -3.44 -17.26 -5.87
N GLY A 270 -3.94 -17.00 -4.67
CA GLY A 270 -5.24 -16.37 -4.44
C GLY A 270 -6.43 -17.33 -4.38
N LEU A 271 -7.62 -16.73 -4.29
CA LEU A 271 -8.92 -17.37 -4.16
C LEU A 271 -9.63 -17.44 -5.52
N ALA A 272 -10.25 -18.58 -5.84
CA ALA A 272 -11.04 -18.71 -7.05
C ALA A 272 -12.27 -17.80 -7.06
N VAL A 273 -12.61 -17.21 -8.21
CA VAL A 273 -13.82 -16.38 -8.39
C VAL A 273 -15.08 -17.09 -7.90
N ARG A 274 -15.21 -18.41 -8.18
CA ARG A 274 -16.35 -19.21 -7.73
C ARG A 274 -16.46 -19.27 -6.20
N ASP A 275 -15.33 -19.45 -5.51
CA ASP A 275 -15.30 -19.57 -4.06
C ASP A 275 -15.50 -18.21 -3.39
N LEU A 276 -15.02 -17.12 -4.01
CA LEU A 276 -15.36 -15.75 -3.63
C LEU A 276 -16.87 -15.49 -3.76
N THR A 277 -17.48 -15.81 -4.91
CA THR A 277 -18.92 -15.64 -5.12
C THR A 277 -19.75 -16.47 -4.14
N ARG A 278 -19.32 -17.69 -3.82
CA ARG A 278 -19.95 -18.53 -2.80
C ARG A 278 -19.87 -17.89 -1.41
N THR A 279 -18.71 -17.34 -1.06
CA THR A 279 -18.52 -16.65 0.22
C THR A 279 -19.38 -15.38 0.28
N ALA A 280 -19.49 -14.63 -0.82
CA ALA A 280 -20.35 -13.45 -0.90
C ALA A 280 -21.83 -13.80 -0.71
N ALA A 281 -22.29 -14.88 -1.34
CA ALA A 281 -23.65 -15.39 -1.15
C ALA A 281 -23.92 -15.84 0.29
N LEU A 282 -22.95 -16.49 0.94
CA LEU A 282 -23.05 -16.89 2.35
C LEU A 282 -23.22 -15.69 3.28
N LEU A 283 -22.42 -14.64 3.07
CA LEU A 283 -22.39 -13.44 3.90
C LEU A 283 -23.47 -12.41 3.53
N GLU A 284 -24.36 -12.74 2.58
CA GLU A 284 -25.37 -11.82 2.01
C GLU A 284 -24.76 -10.47 1.58
N SER A 285 -23.56 -10.52 1.01
CA SER A 285 -22.74 -9.37 0.65
C SER A 285 -22.38 -9.36 -0.83
N THR A 286 -21.83 -8.25 -1.32
CA THR A 286 -21.34 -8.16 -2.70
C THR A 286 -19.98 -8.86 -2.86
N PRO A 287 -19.63 -9.37 -4.05
CA PRO A 287 -18.30 -9.91 -4.30
C PRO A 287 -17.16 -8.92 -4.00
N THR A 288 -17.40 -7.61 -4.20
CA THR A 288 -16.43 -6.55 -3.94
C THR A 288 -16.17 -6.35 -2.46
N GLU A 289 -17.23 -6.28 -1.65
CA GLU A 289 -17.12 -6.16 -0.20
C GLU A 289 -16.54 -7.45 0.41
N THR A 290 -16.92 -8.62 -0.11
CA THR A 290 -16.36 -9.90 0.33
C THR A 290 -14.87 -10.00 0.00
N ALA A 291 -14.44 -9.52 -1.19
CA ALA A 291 -13.03 -9.42 -1.55
C ALA A 291 -12.26 -8.49 -0.60
N TRP A 292 -12.86 -7.37 -0.23
CA TRP A 292 -12.31 -6.47 0.79
C TRP A 292 -12.19 -7.17 2.15
N LEU A 293 -13.23 -7.86 2.60
CA LEU A 293 -13.23 -8.55 3.89
C LEU A 293 -12.12 -9.61 3.96
N VAL A 294 -12.00 -10.50 2.97
CA VAL A 294 -10.98 -11.56 3.01
C VAL A 294 -9.56 -10.97 3.02
N GLU A 295 -9.32 -9.89 2.30
CA GLU A 295 -8.02 -9.20 2.29
C GLU A 295 -7.72 -8.53 3.65
N VAL A 296 -8.73 -7.98 4.33
CA VAL A 296 -8.61 -7.47 5.69
C VAL A 296 -8.33 -8.59 6.68
N LEU A 297 -9.03 -9.72 6.61
CA LEU A 297 -8.80 -10.87 7.49
C LEU A 297 -7.40 -11.47 7.29
N HIS A 298 -6.93 -11.51 6.05
CA HIS A 298 -5.56 -11.93 5.75
C HIS A 298 -4.53 -10.95 6.31
N ALA A 299 -4.74 -9.64 6.15
CA ALA A 299 -3.87 -8.61 6.71
C ALA A 299 -3.88 -8.60 8.25
N ALA A 300 -5.01 -8.95 8.88
CA ALA A 300 -5.16 -9.10 10.32
C ALA A 300 -4.52 -10.39 10.86
N GLY A 301 -4.10 -11.32 9.99
CA GLY A 301 -3.53 -12.60 10.37
C GLY A 301 -4.57 -13.66 10.76
N LEU A 302 -5.87 -13.38 10.60
CA LEU A 302 -6.96 -14.28 10.97
C LEU A 302 -7.17 -15.42 9.96
N VAL A 303 -6.74 -15.23 8.70
CA VAL A 303 -6.80 -16.23 7.64
C VAL A 303 -5.46 -16.36 6.91
N ALA A 304 -5.02 -17.59 6.68
CA ALA A 304 -3.81 -17.91 5.93
C ALA A 304 -3.98 -19.17 5.07
N ALA A 305 -3.11 -19.33 4.07
CA ALA A 305 -2.95 -20.60 3.36
C ALA A 305 -2.08 -21.55 4.19
N ASP A 306 -2.46 -22.82 4.26
CA ASP A 306 -1.62 -23.86 4.88
C ASP A 306 -0.43 -24.25 3.99
N GLU A 307 0.44 -25.11 4.54
CA GLU A 307 1.69 -25.54 3.88
C GLU A 307 1.60 -26.96 3.30
N SER A 308 0.38 -27.48 3.14
CA SER A 308 0.15 -28.80 2.57
C SER A 308 0.47 -28.84 1.07
N THR A 309 0.54 -30.05 0.51
CA THR A 309 0.73 -30.27 -0.94
C THR A 309 -0.45 -29.75 -1.77
N GLU A 310 -1.64 -29.66 -1.18
CA GLU A 310 -2.84 -29.07 -1.79
C GLU A 310 -3.35 -27.89 -0.95
N PRO A 311 -2.69 -26.72 -1.03
CA PRO A 311 -2.93 -25.65 -0.08
C PRO A 311 -4.37 -25.11 -0.15
N ALA A 312 -4.91 -24.76 1.02
CA ALA A 312 -6.24 -24.20 1.20
C ALA A 312 -6.21 -23.00 2.16
N TRP A 313 -7.10 -22.03 1.92
CA TRP A 313 -7.28 -20.88 2.80
C TRP A 313 -8.10 -21.28 4.02
N MET A 314 -7.58 -21.03 5.22
CA MET A 314 -8.23 -21.44 6.47
C MET A 314 -7.94 -20.44 7.61
N PRO A 315 -8.77 -20.45 8.68
CA PRO A 315 -8.50 -19.67 9.89
C PRO A 315 -7.16 -20.05 10.53
N THR A 316 -6.50 -19.08 11.15
CA THR A 316 -5.26 -19.28 11.92
C THR A 316 -5.57 -19.44 13.41
N GLY A 317 -4.56 -19.79 14.22
CA GLY A 317 -4.71 -19.77 15.68
C GLY A 317 -5.04 -18.38 16.25
N GLU A 318 -4.64 -17.29 15.58
CA GLU A 318 -4.99 -15.91 16.01
C GLU A 318 -6.49 -15.63 15.87
N SER A 319 -7.22 -16.41 15.06
CA SER A 319 -8.67 -16.28 14.94
C SER A 319 -9.42 -16.72 16.20
N ASP A 320 -8.86 -17.66 16.96
CA ASP A 320 -9.42 -18.11 18.24
C ASP A 320 -9.20 -17.03 19.31
N ASP A 321 -7.96 -16.52 19.43
CA ASP A 321 -7.63 -15.41 20.34
C ASP A 321 -8.47 -14.16 20.05
N TRP A 322 -8.65 -13.83 18.77
CA TRP A 322 -9.48 -12.70 18.34
C TRP A 322 -10.95 -12.89 18.74
N ALA A 323 -11.48 -14.11 18.69
CA ALA A 323 -12.88 -14.37 19.02
C ALA A 323 -13.20 -14.14 20.50
N GLU A 324 -12.20 -14.23 21.39
CA GLU A 324 -12.33 -14.00 22.83
C GLU A 324 -12.29 -12.51 23.23
N LEU A 325 -11.92 -11.62 22.30
CA LEU A 325 -11.83 -10.17 22.56
C LEU A 325 -13.21 -9.50 22.67
N SER A 326 -13.24 -8.33 23.33
CA SER A 326 -14.42 -7.46 23.36
C SER A 326 -14.84 -7.01 21.95
N ALA A 327 -16.07 -6.53 21.75
CA ALA A 327 -16.53 -6.11 20.43
C ALA A 327 -15.70 -4.93 19.89
N GLY A 328 -15.43 -3.93 20.73
CA GLY A 328 -14.54 -2.81 20.39
C GLY A 328 -13.13 -3.28 20.01
N ASP A 329 -12.54 -4.21 20.75
CA ASP A 329 -11.19 -4.74 20.47
C ASP A 329 -11.16 -5.55 19.18
N ARG A 330 -12.15 -6.43 18.95
CA ARG A 330 -12.31 -7.19 17.70
C ARG A 330 -12.38 -6.25 16.50
N TRP A 331 -13.16 -5.17 16.61
CA TRP A 331 -13.26 -4.15 15.57
C TRP A 331 -11.94 -3.41 15.35
N ALA A 332 -11.26 -3.00 16.42
CA ALA A 332 -10.01 -2.25 16.34
C ALA A 332 -8.90 -3.03 15.61
N VAL A 333 -8.85 -4.36 15.77
CA VAL A 333 -7.95 -5.24 15.00
C VAL A 333 -8.24 -5.14 13.49
N LEU A 334 -9.51 -5.29 13.09
CA LEU A 334 -9.91 -5.23 11.67
C LEU A 334 -9.70 -3.84 11.06
N ALA A 335 -10.09 -2.79 11.78
CA ALA A 335 -9.93 -1.40 11.38
C ALA A 335 -8.44 -1.02 11.20
N SER A 336 -7.57 -1.47 12.10
CA SER A 336 -6.13 -1.25 12.04
C SER A 336 -5.48 -2.05 10.91
N ALA A 337 -5.90 -3.31 10.72
CA ALA A 337 -5.46 -4.16 9.62
C ALA A 337 -5.85 -3.55 8.27
N TRP A 338 -7.09 -3.07 8.12
CA TRP A 338 -7.50 -2.34 6.93
C TRP A 338 -6.60 -1.13 6.73
N ARG A 339 -6.51 -0.18 7.67
CA ARG A 339 -5.68 1.04 7.51
C ARG A 339 -4.24 0.74 7.06
N THR A 340 -3.67 -0.39 7.48
CA THR A 340 -2.28 -0.77 7.25
C THR A 340 -2.05 -1.91 6.26
N MET A 341 -3.07 -2.47 5.59
CA MET A 341 -2.83 -3.50 4.57
C MET A 341 -2.15 -2.92 3.31
N ALA A 342 -1.38 -3.75 2.59
CA ALA A 342 -0.85 -3.39 1.27
C ALA A 342 -1.81 -3.72 0.14
N ALA A 343 -2.76 -4.64 0.39
CA ALA A 343 -3.68 -5.10 -0.63
C ALA A 343 -4.69 -4.01 -1.01
N GLY A 344 -4.92 -3.84 -2.31
CA GLY A 344 -6.00 -3.04 -2.87
C GLY A 344 -7.15 -3.96 -3.28
N ALA A 345 -8.11 -4.18 -2.38
CA ALA A 345 -9.26 -5.05 -2.65
C ALA A 345 -10.08 -4.58 -3.87
N SER A 346 -10.11 -3.28 -4.12
CA SER A 346 -10.70 -2.67 -5.32
C SER A 346 -10.10 -3.13 -6.65
N LEU A 347 -8.89 -3.73 -6.64
CA LEU A 347 -8.26 -4.27 -7.84
C LEU A 347 -8.84 -5.63 -8.25
N VAL A 348 -9.47 -6.36 -7.32
CA VAL A 348 -10.03 -7.69 -7.59
C VAL A 348 -11.05 -7.61 -8.73
N GLY A 349 -10.87 -8.47 -9.73
CA GLY A 349 -11.67 -8.49 -10.97
C GLY A 349 -11.19 -7.55 -12.08
N SER A 350 -10.25 -6.64 -11.79
CA SER A 350 -9.60 -5.80 -12.81
C SER A 350 -8.71 -6.63 -13.73
N PRO A 351 -8.50 -6.20 -14.99
CA PRO A 351 -7.58 -6.86 -15.90
C PRO A 351 -6.13 -6.69 -15.42
N ASP A 352 -5.36 -7.78 -15.46
CA ASP A 352 -3.91 -7.81 -15.31
C ASP A 352 -3.30 -8.67 -16.42
N GLY A 353 -2.80 -8.01 -17.47
CA GLY A 353 -2.39 -8.66 -18.71
C GLY A 353 -3.54 -9.46 -19.34
N ASN A 354 -3.36 -10.79 -19.46
CA ASN A 354 -4.36 -11.70 -20.01
C ASN A 354 -5.30 -12.32 -18.94
N ALA A 355 -5.11 -12.00 -17.65
CA ALA A 355 -5.87 -12.57 -16.54
C ALA A 355 -6.63 -11.49 -15.76
N LYS A 356 -7.50 -11.92 -14.84
CA LYS A 356 -8.12 -11.03 -13.84
C LYS A 356 -7.40 -11.18 -12.50
N VAL A 357 -7.32 -10.10 -11.75
CA VAL A 357 -6.81 -10.10 -10.37
C VAL A 357 -7.78 -10.88 -9.47
N ASN A 358 -7.27 -11.89 -8.77
CA ASN A 358 -8.04 -12.66 -7.77
C ASN A 358 -7.78 -12.13 -6.35
N ALA A 359 -8.75 -12.26 -5.45
CA ALA A 359 -8.55 -11.94 -4.03
C ALA A 359 -7.47 -12.85 -3.42
N LEU A 360 -6.76 -12.36 -2.40
CA LEU A 360 -5.65 -13.03 -1.70
C LEU A 360 -4.47 -13.41 -2.61
N SER A 361 -4.37 -12.79 -3.78
CA SER A 361 -3.27 -13.01 -4.73
C SER A 361 -2.20 -11.93 -4.57
N LEU A 362 -0.97 -12.19 -5.03
CA LEU A 362 0.08 -11.18 -5.04
C LEU A 362 -0.26 -9.96 -5.92
N GLN A 363 -1.18 -10.11 -6.87
CA GLN A 363 -1.62 -9.04 -7.76
C GLN A 363 -2.48 -8.00 -7.04
N THR A 364 -3.00 -8.28 -5.84
CA THR A 364 -3.68 -7.26 -5.03
C THR A 364 -2.70 -6.36 -4.28
N SER A 365 -1.41 -6.72 -4.20
CA SER A 365 -0.39 -5.89 -3.54
C SER A 365 -0.22 -4.54 -4.22
N TRP A 366 -0.68 -3.49 -3.55
CA TRP A 366 -0.67 -2.12 -4.07
C TRP A 366 -0.29 -1.11 -2.98
N PRO A 367 1.02 -0.92 -2.70
CA PRO A 367 1.50 -0.03 -1.64
C PRO A 367 1.01 1.42 -1.74
N GLN A 368 0.76 1.91 -2.96
CA GLN A 368 0.23 3.25 -3.19
C GLN A 368 -1.22 3.41 -2.68
N GLY A 369 -1.98 2.31 -2.59
CA GLY A 369 -3.33 2.33 -2.03
C GLY A 369 -3.41 2.55 -0.55
N ARG A 370 -2.42 2.03 0.17
CA ARG A 370 -2.22 2.40 1.56
C ARG A 370 -2.00 3.90 1.72
N GLN A 371 -1.14 4.50 0.88
CA GLN A 371 -0.93 5.94 0.91
C GLN A 371 -2.21 6.70 0.56
N ARG A 372 -3.00 6.23 -0.42
CA ARG A 372 -4.27 6.86 -0.78
C ARG A 372 -5.26 6.85 0.38
N ARG A 373 -5.39 5.71 1.07
CA ARG A 373 -6.25 5.60 2.25
C ARG A 373 -5.80 6.53 3.36
N HIS A 374 -4.50 6.60 3.63
CA HIS A 374 -3.96 7.57 4.58
C HIS A 374 -4.29 9.01 4.18
N ASP A 375 -4.08 9.39 2.92
CA ASP A 375 -4.36 10.75 2.43
C ASP A 375 -5.85 11.12 2.57
N VAL A 376 -6.76 10.21 2.19
CA VAL A 376 -8.21 10.40 2.30
C VAL A 376 -8.63 10.57 3.76
N LEU A 377 -8.19 9.68 4.64
CA LEU A 377 -8.56 9.72 6.05
C LEU A 377 -7.97 10.96 6.76
N ALA A 378 -6.74 11.36 6.41
CA ALA A 378 -6.13 12.58 6.92
C ALA A 378 -6.83 13.85 6.41
N ALA A 379 -7.34 13.82 5.17
CA ALA A 379 -8.15 14.90 4.63
C ALA A 379 -9.49 15.03 5.36
N LEU A 380 -10.19 13.92 5.61
CA LEU A 380 -11.41 13.90 6.44
C LEU A 380 -11.13 14.40 7.86
N ALA A 381 -10.06 13.93 8.50
CA ALA A 381 -9.69 14.32 9.86
C ALA A 381 -9.28 15.80 10.00
N SER A 382 -8.97 16.49 8.90
CA SER A 382 -8.67 17.93 8.89
C SER A 382 -9.91 18.82 8.76
N LEU A 383 -11.06 18.24 8.47
CA LEU A 383 -12.34 18.95 8.45
C LEU A 383 -12.93 19.02 9.86
N PRO A 384 -13.89 19.93 10.13
CA PRO A 384 -14.63 19.93 11.39
C PRO A 384 -15.26 18.57 11.71
N ALA A 385 -15.38 18.25 13.00
CA ALA A 385 -16.04 17.02 13.44
C ALA A 385 -17.47 16.94 12.88
N GLY A 386 -17.87 15.75 12.42
CA GLY A 386 -19.18 15.54 11.79
C GLY A 386 -19.26 15.96 10.30
N SER A 387 -18.23 16.55 9.70
CA SER A 387 -18.23 16.89 8.27
C SER A 387 -18.29 15.67 7.37
N ALA A 388 -19.27 15.64 6.47
CA ALA A 388 -19.49 14.61 5.46
C ALA A 388 -19.34 15.20 4.03
N PRO A 389 -18.10 15.43 3.56
CA PRO A 389 -17.86 15.99 2.23
C PRO A 389 -18.23 14.97 1.13
N GLY A 390 -18.72 15.47 0.00
CA GLY A 390 -18.92 14.63 -1.19
C GLY A 390 -17.59 14.11 -1.78
N PRO A 391 -17.60 13.01 -2.55
CA PRO A 391 -16.39 12.43 -3.14
C PRO A 391 -15.60 13.40 -4.03
N ASP A 392 -16.29 14.20 -4.85
CA ASP A 392 -15.65 15.17 -5.75
C ASP A 392 -14.95 16.29 -4.97
N ARG A 393 -15.60 16.80 -3.92
CA ARG A 393 -15.06 17.81 -3.01
C ARG A 393 -13.78 17.33 -2.32
N LEU A 394 -13.77 16.06 -1.89
CA LEU A 394 -12.61 15.45 -1.27
C LEU A 394 -11.50 15.19 -2.31
N ALA A 395 -11.85 14.80 -3.54
CA ALA A 395 -10.90 14.67 -4.63
C ALA A 395 -10.23 16.01 -4.99
N ASP A 396 -10.98 17.12 -4.99
CA ASP A 396 -10.44 18.47 -5.19
C ASP A 396 -9.46 18.85 -4.08
N LEU A 397 -9.82 18.59 -2.82
CA LEU A 397 -8.93 18.83 -1.69
C LEU A 397 -7.65 18.00 -1.80
N LEU A 398 -7.75 16.73 -2.19
CA LEU A 398 -6.59 15.86 -2.34
C LEU A 398 -5.71 16.25 -3.54
N ARG A 399 -6.30 16.70 -4.65
CA ARG A 399 -5.56 17.27 -5.79
C ARG A 399 -4.79 18.51 -5.39
N TRP A 400 -5.38 19.34 -4.54
CA TRP A 400 -4.69 20.50 -3.97
C TRP A 400 -3.59 20.09 -2.98
N ARG A 401 -3.85 19.18 -2.03
CA ARG A 401 -2.85 18.77 -1.00
C ARG A 401 -1.71 17.94 -1.55
N HIS A 402 -1.98 17.09 -2.55
CA HIS A 402 -1.03 16.09 -3.07
C HIS A 402 -1.06 15.99 -4.60
N PRO A 403 -0.80 17.09 -5.33
CA PRO A 403 -0.92 17.17 -6.80
C PRO A 403 -0.14 16.08 -7.53
N ILE A 404 1.11 15.81 -7.12
CA ILE A 404 1.97 14.79 -7.75
C ILE A 404 1.47 13.35 -7.46
N ARG A 405 0.83 13.12 -6.30
CA ARG A 405 0.31 11.78 -5.96
C ARG A 405 -1.05 11.52 -6.60
N MET A 406 -1.82 12.57 -6.91
CA MET A 406 -3.14 12.48 -7.53
C MET A 406 -3.11 12.30 -9.05
N SER A 407 -2.02 12.67 -9.72
CA SER A 407 -1.87 12.51 -11.18
C SER A 407 -1.55 11.08 -11.65
N ARG A 408 -1.59 10.09 -10.74
CA ARG A 408 -1.22 8.70 -11.04
C ARG A 408 -2.41 7.90 -11.59
N SER A 409 -2.22 7.26 -12.74
CA SER A 409 -3.27 6.57 -13.51
C SER A 409 -3.92 5.35 -12.81
N THR A 410 -3.20 4.68 -11.89
CA THR A 410 -3.66 3.42 -11.25
C THR A 410 -4.34 3.59 -9.88
N ASP A 411 -4.85 4.78 -9.59
CA ASP A 411 -5.58 5.08 -8.35
C ASP A 411 -7.02 4.52 -8.41
N PRO A 412 -7.48 3.65 -7.48
CA PRO A 412 -8.86 3.20 -7.37
C PRO A 412 -9.80 4.33 -6.95
N GLY A 413 -9.26 5.51 -6.67
CA GLY A 413 -10.01 6.73 -6.49
C GLY A 413 -10.53 6.91 -5.07
N VAL A 414 -10.91 8.15 -4.78
CA VAL A 414 -11.45 8.58 -3.47
C VAL A 414 -12.69 7.78 -3.09
N THR A 415 -13.57 7.50 -4.06
CA THR A 415 -14.82 6.77 -3.84
C THR A 415 -14.60 5.34 -3.34
N ALA A 416 -13.58 4.64 -3.83
CA ALA A 416 -13.27 3.29 -3.36
C ALA A 416 -12.87 3.32 -1.89
N VAL A 417 -11.99 4.26 -1.50
CA VAL A 417 -11.56 4.42 -0.11
C VAL A 417 -12.72 4.79 0.81
N LEU A 418 -13.59 5.72 0.41
CA LEU A 418 -14.74 6.13 1.24
C LEU A 418 -15.69 4.98 1.50
N ARG A 419 -15.96 4.15 0.48
CA ARG A 419 -16.80 2.96 0.60
C ARG A 419 -16.17 1.91 1.52
N GLU A 420 -14.88 1.66 1.37
CA GLU A 420 -14.16 0.74 2.27
C GLU A 420 -14.09 1.25 3.72
N ALA A 421 -13.95 2.56 3.91
CA ALA A 421 -13.96 3.19 5.23
C ALA A 421 -15.34 3.02 5.90
N GLU A 422 -16.42 3.16 5.13
CA GLU A 422 -17.77 2.88 5.61
C GLU A 422 -17.91 1.40 5.98
N TRP A 423 -17.44 0.48 5.13
CA TRP A 423 -17.44 -0.95 5.45
C TRP A 423 -16.66 -1.31 6.72
N ALA A 424 -15.55 -0.61 6.95
CA ALA A 424 -14.72 -0.78 8.14
C ALA A 424 -15.34 -0.14 9.41
N GLY A 425 -16.43 0.63 9.32
CA GLY A 425 -16.94 1.44 10.44
C GLY A 425 -16.01 2.60 10.83
N ILE A 426 -15.14 3.03 9.92
CA ILE A 426 -14.26 4.20 10.09
C ILE A 426 -15.03 5.50 9.82
N THR A 427 -16.02 5.45 8.93
CA THR A 427 -16.94 6.56 8.67
C THR A 427 -18.37 6.14 8.92
N GLY A 428 -19.19 7.09 9.36
CA GLY A 428 -20.65 6.96 9.48
C GLY A 428 -21.32 8.05 8.64
N ARG A 429 -22.14 7.68 7.67
CA ARG A 429 -22.83 8.62 6.76
C ARG A 429 -21.87 9.61 6.07
N GLY A 430 -20.66 9.17 5.73
CA GLY A 430 -19.65 9.99 5.06
C GLY A 430 -18.78 10.87 5.97
N ALA A 431 -19.08 10.96 7.26
CA ALA A 431 -18.25 11.66 8.25
C ALA A 431 -17.34 10.70 9.02
N LEU A 432 -16.19 11.20 9.49
CA LEU A 432 -15.23 10.42 10.28
C LEU A 432 -15.75 10.21 11.71
N THR A 433 -15.59 9.00 12.25
CA THR A 433 -16.05 8.64 13.61
C THR A 433 -15.04 9.05 14.68
N THR A 434 -15.49 9.19 15.92
CA THR A 434 -14.62 9.44 17.08
C THR A 434 -13.58 8.31 17.22
N ALA A 435 -14.00 7.05 17.06
CA ALA A 435 -13.12 5.90 17.12
C ALA A 435 -12.06 5.91 15.99
N ALA A 436 -12.41 6.38 14.79
CA ALA A 436 -11.48 6.48 13.68
C ALA A 436 -10.32 7.45 13.96
N HIS A 437 -10.55 8.55 14.67
CA HIS A 437 -9.46 9.46 15.05
C HIS A 437 -8.35 8.74 15.84
N HIS A 438 -8.72 7.81 16.73
CA HIS A 438 -7.75 6.99 17.47
C HIS A 438 -7.04 5.95 16.57
N VAL A 439 -7.75 5.35 15.60
CA VAL A 439 -7.14 4.48 14.58
C VAL A 439 -6.10 5.25 13.75
N LEU A 440 -6.38 6.50 13.39
CA LEU A 440 -5.47 7.38 12.65
C LEU A 440 -4.24 7.75 13.48
N ALA A 441 -4.43 8.02 14.78
CA ALA A 441 -3.37 8.30 15.73
C ALA A 441 -2.51 7.07 16.07
N GLY A 442 -2.95 5.86 15.70
CA GLY A 442 -2.24 4.61 16.00
C GLY A 442 -2.44 4.12 17.45
N ASP A 443 -3.57 4.49 18.07
CA ASP A 443 -3.96 4.01 19.41
C ASP A 443 -5.17 3.05 19.29
N PRO A 444 -4.94 1.76 19.01
CA PRO A 444 -6.02 0.79 18.84
C PRO A 444 -6.83 0.57 20.13
N ALA A 445 -6.23 0.77 21.31
CA ALA A 445 -6.92 0.58 22.58
C ALA A 445 -7.92 1.70 22.86
N ALA A 446 -7.56 2.96 22.55
CA ALA A 446 -8.52 4.06 22.61
C ALA A 446 -9.60 3.94 21.53
N ALA A 447 -9.24 3.49 20.33
CA ALA A 447 -10.20 3.22 19.26
C ALA A 447 -11.23 2.17 19.68
N ALA A 448 -10.78 1.06 20.28
CA ALA A 448 -11.65 0.00 20.79
C ALA A 448 -12.66 0.55 21.80
N ARG A 449 -12.20 1.26 22.84
CA ARG A 449 -13.08 1.86 23.87
C ARG A 449 -14.09 2.84 23.29
N ALA A 450 -13.67 3.66 22.32
CA ALA A 450 -14.55 4.62 21.67
C ALA A 450 -15.63 3.92 20.84
N MET A 451 -15.32 2.81 20.17
CA MET A 451 -16.30 2.07 19.36
C MET A 451 -17.22 1.16 20.19
N ASP A 452 -16.72 0.60 21.30
CA ASP A 452 -17.44 -0.43 22.08
C ASP A 452 -18.84 0.02 22.51
N GLY A 453 -18.98 1.28 22.96
CA GLY A 453 -20.26 1.84 23.37
C GLY A 453 -21.28 2.07 22.24
N HIS A 454 -20.84 2.03 20.98
CA HIS A 454 -21.70 2.20 19.81
C HIS A 454 -22.06 0.88 19.12
N ILE A 455 -21.32 -0.21 19.40
CA ILE A 455 -21.66 -1.53 18.90
C ILE A 455 -22.85 -2.06 19.72
N PRO A 456 -23.98 -2.42 19.11
CA PRO A 456 -25.08 -3.06 19.82
C PRO A 456 -24.62 -4.29 20.61
N GLU A 457 -25.10 -4.38 21.85
CA GLU A 457 -24.79 -5.47 22.76
C GLU A 457 -25.15 -6.82 22.12
N ALA A 458 -24.28 -7.81 22.31
CA ALA A 458 -24.57 -9.15 21.85
C ALA A 458 -25.69 -9.76 22.68
N VAL A 459 -26.49 -10.62 22.04
CA VAL A 459 -27.55 -11.36 22.73
C VAL A 459 -27.08 -12.80 22.92
N GLU A 460 -27.29 -13.32 24.13
CA GLU A 460 -26.95 -14.71 24.46
C GLU A 460 -28.17 -15.65 24.35
N HIS A 461 -29.18 -15.25 23.58
CA HIS A 461 -30.42 -15.99 23.48
C HIS A 461 -31.11 -15.88 22.13
N VAL A 462 -31.96 -16.86 21.85
CA VAL A 462 -32.81 -16.96 20.67
C VAL A 462 -34.28 -17.19 21.05
N LEU A 463 -35.18 -16.87 20.13
CA LEU A 463 -36.60 -17.19 20.22
C LEU A 463 -36.87 -18.39 19.30
N VAL A 464 -36.97 -19.59 19.86
CA VAL A 464 -37.23 -20.82 19.09
C VAL A 464 -38.73 -21.00 18.88
N GLN A 465 -39.13 -21.22 17.64
CA GLN A 465 -40.53 -21.34 17.21
C GLN A 465 -40.85 -22.77 16.73
N ALA A 466 -42.14 -23.08 16.62
CA ALA A 466 -42.63 -24.44 16.33
C ALA A 466 -42.30 -24.94 14.91
N ASP A 467 -41.99 -24.04 13.98
CA ASP A 467 -41.57 -24.34 12.60
C ASP A 467 -40.05 -24.56 12.47
N LEU A 468 -39.37 -24.76 13.60
CA LEU A 468 -37.93 -24.95 13.76
C LEU A 468 -37.08 -23.72 13.43
N THR A 469 -37.70 -22.55 13.35
CA THR A 469 -36.97 -21.28 13.26
C THR A 469 -36.51 -20.84 14.66
N ALA A 470 -35.34 -20.21 14.72
CA ALA A 470 -34.76 -19.62 15.91
C ALA A 470 -34.33 -18.19 15.57
N VAL A 471 -35.02 -17.21 16.15
CA VAL A 471 -34.79 -15.79 15.87
C VAL A 471 -33.86 -15.21 16.92
N ALA A 472 -32.70 -14.71 16.49
CA ALA A 472 -31.75 -13.97 17.32
C ALA A 472 -32.05 -12.46 17.20
N PRO A 473 -32.47 -11.78 18.27
CA PRO A 473 -32.84 -10.36 18.24
C PRO A 473 -31.64 -9.39 18.08
N GLY A 474 -30.41 -9.92 17.97
CA GLY A 474 -29.17 -9.19 17.80
C GLY A 474 -28.03 -10.16 17.48
N ARG A 475 -26.80 -9.64 17.42
CA ARG A 475 -25.60 -10.46 17.21
C ARG A 475 -25.48 -11.51 18.31
N LEU A 476 -25.42 -12.79 17.94
CA LEU A 476 -25.15 -13.86 18.90
C LEU A 476 -23.66 -13.88 19.25
N ASP A 477 -23.33 -13.96 20.53
CA ASP A 477 -21.99 -14.31 21.01
C ASP A 477 -22.08 -15.50 21.99
N GLY A 478 -20.91 -16.02 22.40
CA GLY A 478 -20.83 -17.06 23.42
C GLY A 478 -21.53 -18.39 23.07
N PRO A 479 -22.07 -19.11 24.08
CA PRO A 479 -22.68 -20.44 23.89
C PRO A 479 -23.84 -20.46 22.89
N ALA A 480 -24.70 -19.41 22.89
CA ALA A 480 -25.84 -19.33 21.99
C ALA A 480 -25.42 -19.35 20.52
N ARG A 481 -24.35 -18.63 20.18
CA ARG A 481 -23.77 -18.67 18.85
C ARG A 481 -23.24 -20.06 18.50
N SER A 482 -22.47 -20.68 19.39
CA SER A 482 -21.89 -22.02 19.15
C SER A 482 -22.97 -23.07 18.89
N VAL A 483 -24.04 -23.06 19.68
CA VAL A 483 -25.17 -23.99 19.52
C VAL A 483 -25.92 -23.72 18.22
N MET A 484 -26.22 -22.46 17.90
CA MET A 484 -26.92 -22.11 16.64
C MET A 484 -26.08 -22.42 15.40
N ARG A 485 -24.76 -22.22 15.45
CA ARG A 485 -23.83 -22.63 14.38
C ARG A 485 -23.84 -24.15 14.17
N LEU A 486 -23.89 -24.92 15.25
CA LEU A 486 -23.87 -26.37 15.17
C LEU A 486 -25.19 -26.92 14.60
N LEU A 487 -26.32 -26.47 15.16
CA LEU A 487 -27.64 -27.03 14.94
C LEU A 487 -28.42 -26.38 13.79
N GLY A 488 -28.15 -25.12 13.46
CA GLY A 488 -28.92 -24.33 12.52
C GLY A 488 -28.14 -23.83 11.32
N GLU A 489 -28.89 -23.34 10.34
CA GLU A 489 -28.40 -22.61 9.17
C GLU A 489 -29.08 -21.25 9.12
N VAL A 490 -28.39 -20.19 8.69
CA VAL A 490 -28.98 -18.85 8.61
C VAL A 490 -29.87 -18.76 7.37
N GLU A 491 -31.14 -18.41 7.56
CA GLU A 491 -32.14 -18.27 6.50
C GLU A 491 -32.26 -16.81 6.03
N SER A 492 -32.10 -15.84 6.94
CA SER A 492 -32.13 -14.41 6.63
C SER A 492 -31.36 -13.58 7.67
N ARG A 493 -30.72 -12.51 7.20
CA ARG A 493 -30.11 -11.46 8.02
C ARG A 493 -30.90 -10.16 7.92
N GLY A 494 -31.11 -9.50 9.05
CA GLY A 494 -31.85 -8.25 9.14
C GLY A 494 -31.70 -7.63 10.53
N GLY A 495 -32.71 -6.89 10.99
CA GLY A 495 -32.75 -6.39 12.38
C GLY A 495 -32.77 -7.52 13.43
N ALA A 496 -33.04 -8.76 13.01
CA ALA A 496 -32.87 -9.99 13.76
C ALA A 496 -32.37 -11.09 12.80
N THR A 497 -31.44 -11.93 13.25
CA THR A 497 -30.92 -13.06 12.44
C THR A 497 -31.84 -14.25 12.62
N VAL A 498 -32.34 -14.81 11.52
CA VAL A 498 -33.25 -15.96 11.54
C VAL A 498 -32.45 -17.21 11.18
N HIS A 499 -32.38 -18.13 12.13
CA HIS A 499 -31.78 -19.45 11.94
C HIS A 499 -32.88 -20.50 11.74
N ARG A 500 -32.64 -21.49 10.90
CA ARG A 500 -33.46 -22.70 10.81
C ARG A 500 -32.68 -23.87 11.38
N ILE A 501 -33.20 -24.48 12.45
CA ILE A 501 -32.62 -25.71 13.02
C ILE A 501 -32.91 -26.86 12.05
N THR A 502 -31.86 -27.59 11.65
CA THR A 502 -31.96 -28.63 10.61
C THR A 502 -31.64 -30.02 11.16
N GLU A 503 -32.21 -31.05 10.53
CA GLU A 503 -31.84 -32.46 10.81
C GLU A 503 -30.33 -32.70 10.62
N ALA A 504 -29.72 -32.06 9.62
CA ALA A 504 -28.28 -32.15 9.38
C ALA A 504 -27.47 -31.55 10.53
N GLY A 505 -27.88 -30.40 11.09
CA GLY A 505 -27.23 -29.80 12.26
C GLY A 505 -27.34 -30.65 13.50
N ILE A 506 -28.52 -31.24 13.75
CA ILE A 506 -28.71 -32.20 14.85
C ILE A 506 -27.79 -33.41 14.68
N ARG A 507 -27.72 -33.98 13.46
CA ARG A 507 -26.82 -35.10 13.17
C ARG A 507 -25.35 -34.75 13.46
N ARG A 508 -24.88 -33.57 13.03
CA ARG A 508 -23.52 -33.09 13.31
C ARG A 508 -23.25 -33.02 14.82
N ALA A 509 -24.20 -32.55 15.62
CA ALA A 509 -24.04 -32.53 17.07
C ALA A 509 -23.86 -33.93 17.66
N LEU A 510 -24.66 -34.90 17.18
CA LEU A 510 -24.54 -36.30 17.60
C LEU A 510 -23.22 -36.93 17.14
N ASP A 511 -22.72 -36.58 15.95
CA ASP A 511 -21.41 -37.03 15.45
C ASP A 511 -20.26 -36.51 16.32
N LEU A 512 -20.41 -35.32 16.91
CA LEU A 512 -19.49 -34.76 17.92
C LEU A 512 -19.68 -35.36 19.32
N GLY A 513 -20.53 -36.39 19.47
CA GLY A 513 -20.75 -37.11 20.71
C GLY A 513 -21.79 -36.50 21.65
N TRP A 514 -22.61 -35.55 21.19
CA TRP A 514 -23.72 -35.03 22.02
C TRP A 514 -24.82 -36.07 22.12
N SER A 515 -25.48 -36.15 23.29
CA SER A 515 -26.73 -36.92 23.44
C SER A 515 -27.94 -36.07 23.03
N ALA A 516 -29.08 -36.73 22.75
CA ALA A 516 -30.34 -36.04 22.50
C ALA A 516 -30.71 -35.10 23.68
N ASP A 517 -30.54 -35.58 24.91
CA ASP A 517 -30.81 -34.79 26.12
C ASP A 517 -29.87 -33.58 26.23
N ARG A 518 -28.58 -33.75 25.86
CA ARG A 518 -27.65 -32.62 25.81
C ARG A 518 -28.10 -31.58 24.79
N VAL A 519 -28.40 -31.99 23.56
CA VAL A 519 -28.90 -31.08 22.51
C VAL A 519 -30.11 -30.29 23.02
N LEU A 520 -31.09 -30.96 23.61
CA LEU A 520 -32.28 -30.30 24.15
C LEU A 520 -31.96 -29.36 25.32
N SER A 521 -31.06 -29.75 26.22
CA SER A 521 -30.64 -28.90 27.35
C SER A 521 -29.90 -27.64 26.90
N GLU A 522 -29.02 -27.75 25.90
CA GLU A 522 -28.25 -26.63 25.36
C GLU A 522 -29.17 -25.67 24.60
N VAL A 523 -30.10 -26.18 23.78
CA VAL A 523 -31.14 -25.35 23.12
C VAL A 523 -32.04 -24.69 24.17
N SER A 524 -32.40 -25.41 25.24
CA SER A 524 -33.21 -24.84 26.31
C SER A 524 -32.49 -23.73 27.07
N ALA A 525 -31.17 -23.82 27.25
CA ALA A 525 -30.39 -22.82 27.95
C ALA A 525 -30.37 -21.48 27.21
N ILE A 526 -30.42 -21.53 25.88
CA ILE A 526 -30.31 -20.34 25.02
C ILE A 526 -31.67 -19.85 24.50
N SER A 527 -32.75 -20.64 24.67
CA SER A 527 -34.08 -20.27 24.19
C SER A 527 -34.88 -19.51 25.25
N ARG A 528 -35.33 -18.28 24.92
CA ARG A 528 -36.25 -17.54 25.80
C ARG A 528 -37.70 -18.01 25.72
N THR A 529 -38.05 -18.76 24.68
CA THR A 529 -39.40 -19.33 24.48
C THR A 529 -39.49 -20.79 24.92
N GLY A 530 -38.40 -21.38 25.44
CA GLY A 530 -38.29 -22.81 25.71
C GLY A 530 -38.09 -23.64 24.44
N VAL A 531 -38.13 -24.97 24.55
CA VAL A 531 -37.97 -25.90 23.42
C VAL A 531 -39.36 -26.31 22.90
N PRO A 532 -39.73 -26.00 21.65
CA PRO A 532 -41.00 -26.43 21.09
C PRO A 532 -41.07 -27.95 20.91
N GLN A 533 -42.25 -28.53 21.14
CA GLN A 533 -42.49 -29.97 20.99
C GLN A 533 -42.06 -30.56 19.62
N PRO A 534 -42.26 -29.86 18.46
CA PRO A 534 -41.76 -30.36 17.18
C PRO A 534 -40.24 -30.53 17.14
N LEU A 535 -39.49 -29.62 17.77
CA LEU A 535 -38.03 -29.71 17.84
C LEU A 535 -37.61 -30.87 18.77
N GLU A 536 -38.27 -31.05 19.91
CA GLU A 536 -38.04 -32.18 20.80
C GLU A 536 -38.23 -33.53 20.09
N TYR A 537 -39.32 -33.65 19.34
CA TYR A 537 -39.59 -34.85 18.54
C TYR A 537 -38.52 -35.08 17.47
N LEU A 538 -38.14 -34.04 16.72
CA LEU A 538 -37.11 -34.13 15.69
C LEU A 538 -35.77 -34.60 16.27
N VAL A 539 -35.31 -34.00 17.37
CA VAL A 539 -34.03 -34.38 18.01
C VAL A 539 -34.04 -35.85 18.43
N ARG A 540 -35.11 -36.30 19.09
CA ARG A 540 -35.23 -37.71 19.51
C ARG A 540 -35.30 -38.67 18.33
N ASP A 541 -36.00 -38.30 17.27
CA ASP A 541 -36.10 -39.15 16.07
C ASP A 541 -34.74 -39.27 15.34
N VAL A 542 -34.02 -38.17 15.17
CA VAL A 542 -32.67 -38.17 14.57
C VAL A 542 -31.71 -38.98 15.44
N ALA A 543 -31.76 -38.83 16.77
CA ALA A 543 -30.93 -39.60 17.69
C ALA A 543 -31.23 -41.11 17.64
N ARG A 544 -32.50 -41.51 17.50
CA ARG A 544 -32.89 -42.92 17.31
C ARG A 544 -32.33 -43.51 16.01
N ARG A 545 -32.25 -42.71 14.95
CA ARG A 545 -31.72 -43.10 13.64
C ARG A 545 -30.17 -43.00 13.57
N HIS A 546 -29.54 -42.30 14.50
CA HIS A 546 -28.10 -42.08 14.56
C HIS A 546 -27.38 -43.32 15.13
N GLY A 547 -26.25 -43.71 14.52
CA GLY A 547 -25.43 -44.83 15.02
C GLY A 547 -25.98 -46.25 14.79
N VAL A 548 -27.07 -46.42 14.02
CA VAL A 548 -27.64 -47.73 13.67
C VAL A 548 -26.68 -48.58 12.83
N ALA A 549 -25.89 -47.94 11.97
CA ALA A 549 -24.75 -48.54 11.29
C ALA A 549 -23.45 -48.01 11.92
N ARG A 550 -22.54 -48.91 12.29
CA ARG A 550 -21.24 -48.56 12.89
C ARG A 550 -20.15 -48.73 11.84
N VAL A 551 -19.49 -47.62 11.51
CA VAL A 551 -18.29 -47.64 10.69
C VAL A 551 -17.10 -47.49 11.64
N GLY A 552 -16.26 -48.51 11.70
CA GLY A 552 -15.00 -48.44 12.47
C GLY A 552 -13.87 -48.02 11.55
N SER A 553 -13.05 -47.06 11.97
CA SER A 553 -11.74 -46.87 11.36
C SER A 553 -10.85 -48.04 11.77
N VAL A 554 -10.27 -48.69 10.78
CA VAL A 554 -9.24 -49.71 10.96
C VAL A 554 -7.95 -49.08 10.48
N GLY A 555 -6.91 -49.10 11.32
CA GLY A 555 -5.60 -48.54 10.95
C GLY A 555 -5.02 -49.26 9.74
N SER A 556 -5.34 -50.55 9.61
CA SER A 556 -5.13 -51.34 8.40
C SER A 556 -6.01 -52.59 8.39
N TYR A 557 -6.09 -53.22 7.22
CA TYR A 557 -6.67 -54.54 7.06
C TYR A 557 -5.66 -55.47 6.39
N VAL A 558 -5.75 -56.76 6.70
CA VAL A 558 -4.99 -57.82 6.04
C VAL A 558 -6.01 -58.71 5.34
N ARG A 559 -5.96 -58.73 4.01
CA ARG A 559 -6.78 -59.60 3.18
C ARG A 559 -5.94 -60.75 2.66
N SER A 560 -6.47 -61.97 2.73
CA SER A 560 -5.89 -63.13 2.08
C SER A 560 -6.99 -64.05 1.57
N ASP A 561 -6.79 -64.58 0.37
CA ASP A 561 -7.69 -65.58 -0.22
C ASP A 561 -7.49 -66.98 0.41
N ASP A 562 -6.50 -67.13 1.29
CA ASP A 562 -6.26 -68.33 2.11
C ASP A 562 -6.65 -68.06 3.59
N PRO A 563 -7.84 -68.50 4.04
CA PRO A 563 -8.27 -68.36 5.43
C PRO A 563 -7.32 -69.02 6.44
N ALA A 564 -6.61 -70.08 6.05
CA ALA A 564 -5.68 -70.79 6.93
C ALA A 564 -4.40 -69.98 7.19
N LEU A 565 -4.00 -69.10 6.26
CA LEU A 565 -2.94 -68.12 6.50
C LEU A 565 -3.36 -67.13 7.60
N LEU A 566 -4.59 -66.62 7.56
CA LEU A 566 -5.09 -65.68 8.56
C LEU A 566 -5.25 -66.31 9.94
N ASP A 567 -5.62 -67.60 10.00
CA ASP A 567 -5.66 -68.37 11.24
C ASP A 567 -4.25 -68.52 11.85
N ARG A 568 -3.23 -68.79 11.03
CA ARG A 568 -1.83 -68.83 11.48
C ARG A 568 -1.35 -67.47 11.99
N VAL A 569 -1.67 -66.40 11.26
CA VAL A 569 -1.32 -65.01 11.64
C VAL A 569 -1.98 -64.60 12.95
N LEU A 570 -3.25 -64.98 13.19
CA LEU A 570 -3.95 -64.70 14.45
C LEU A 570 -3.41 -65.52 15.64
N ALA A 571 -2.92 -66.74 15.39
CA ALA A 571 -2.42 -67.63 16.43
C ALA A 571 -0.96 -67.34 16.83
N ASP A 572 -0.21 -66.61 16.01
CA ASP A 572 1.18 -66.27 16.30
C ASP A 572 1.28 -65.20 17.39
N ARG A 573 1.84 -65.61 18.55
CA ARG A 573 2.05 -64.71 19.69
C ARG A 573 3.06 -63.61 19.40
N ALA A 574 3.96 -63.77 18.44
CA ALA A 574 4.90 -62.72 18.03
C ALA A 574 4.19 -61.52 17.39
N LEU A 575 3.00 -61.74 16.81
CA LEU A 575 2.19 -60.71 16.16
C LEU A 575 1.16 -60.05 17.09
N ALA A 576 1.17 -60.37 18.39
CA ALA A 576 0.21 -59.84 19.36
C ALA A 576 0.21 -58.30 19.42
N VAL A 577 1.36 -57.67 19.15
CA VAL A 577 1.51 -56.21 19.07
C VAL A 577 0.61 -55.56 18.00
N LEU A 578 0.23 -56.32 16.96
CA LEU A 578 -0.63 -55.85 15.87
C LEU A 578 -2.11 -55.85 16.23
N GLN A 579 -2.53 -56.42 17.37
CA GLN A 579 -3.92 -56.43 17.84
C GLN A 579 -4.93 -56.85 16.75
N LEU A 580 -4.59 -57.88 15.98
CA LEU A 580 -5.37 -58.33 14.84
C LEU A 580 -6.71 -58.92 15.30
N ARG A 581 -7.80 -58.49 14.66
CA ARG A 581 -9.16 -59.01 14.89
C ARG A 581 -9.79 -59.45 13.57
N ARG A 582 -10.43 -60.61 13.56
CA ARG A 582 -11.16 -61.09 12.39
C ARG A 582 -12.51 -60.41 12.26
N ILE A 583 -12.83 -59.91 11.07
CA ILE A 583 -14.14 -59.34 10.74
C ILE A 583 -14.83 -60.08 9.59
N ALA A 584 -14.09 -60.88 8.83
CA ALA A 584 -14.60 -61.81 7.81
C ALA A 584 -13.64 -63.01 7.66
N PRO A 585 -14.05 -64.13 7.02
CA PRO A 585 -13.18 -65.29 6.82
C PRO A 585 -11.85 -64.98 6.14
N THR A 586 -11.81 -64.00 5.26
CA THR A 586 -10.62 -63.59 4.48
C THR A 586 -10.06 -62.21 4.87
N VAL A 587 -10.52 -61.63 5.99
CA VAL A 587 -10.13 -60.27 6.40
C VAL A 587 -9.86 -60.16 7.89
N LEU A 588 -8.64 -59.74 8.23
CA LEU A 588 -8.26 -59.25 9.55
C LEU A 588 -8.20 -57.72 9.53
N VAL A 589 -8.45 -57.09 10.67
CA VAL A 589 -8.26 -55.66 10.86
C VAL A 589 -7.36 -55.41 12.05
N SER A 590 -6.58 -54.35 11.97
CA SER A 590 -5.69 -53.88 13.02
C SER A 590 -5.92 -52.39 13.27
N PRO A 591 -5.84 -51.91 14.52
CA PRO A 591 -5.76 -50.49 14.80
C PRO A 591 -4.38 -49.89 14.42
N VAL A 592 -3.38 -50.74 14.17
CA VAL A 592 -2.02 -50.34 13.78
C VAL A 592 -1.99 -49.94 12.29
N THR A 593 -1.16 -48.95 11.96
CA THR A 593 -1.03 -48.42 10.60
C THR A 593 -0.59 -49.50 9.61
N ALA A 594 -1.01 -49.38 8.35
CA ALA A 594 -0.67 -50.33 7.30
C ALA A 594 0.84 -50.54 7.14
N GLY A 595 1.65 -49.49 7.30
CA GLY A 595 3.11 -49.58 7.26
C GLY A 595 3.68 -50.49 8.37
N THR A 596 3.28 -50.27 9.62
CA THR A 596 3.77 -51.08 10.74
C THR A 596 3.26 -52.52 10.70
N VAL A 597 2.01 -52.76 10.30
CA VAL A 597 1.48 -54.12 10.09
C VAL A 597 2.27 -54.84 8.99
N LEU A 598 2.59 -54.14 7.90
CA LEU A 598 3.36 -54.66 6.79
C LEU A 598 4.81 -55.00 7.19
N ASP A 599 5.46 -54.17 7.99
CA ASP A 599 6.81 -54.43 8.48
C ASP A 599 6.86 -55.64 9.41
N VAL A 600 5.96 -55.72 10.41
CA VAL A 600 5.94 -56.82 11.38
C VAL A 600 5.54 -58.15 10.73
N LEU A 601 4.62 -58.15 9.76
CA LEU A 601 4.28 -59.35 8.99
C LEU A 601 5.42 -59.79 8.05
N ARG A 602 6.25 -58.87 7.54
CA ARG A 602 7.48 -59.22 6.78
C ARG A 602 8.53 -59.86 7.68
N GLU A 603 8.73 -59.32 8.88
CA GLU A 603 9.60 -59.90 9.90
C GLU A 603 9.17 -61.33 10.27
N GLY A 604 7.86 -61.57 10.39
CA GLY A 604 7.27 -62.90 10.57
C GLY A 604 7.24 -63.79 9.31
N GLN A 605 7.85 -63.36 8.20
CA GLN A 605 7.92 -64.08 6.92
C GLN A 605 6.54 -64.41 6.29
N TYR A 606 5.50 -63.61 6.56
CA TYR A 606 4.15 -63.78 6.02
C TYR A 606 3.90 -63.06 4.67
N GLY A 607 4.88 -62.31 4.16
CA GLY A 607 4.92 -61.79 2.79
C GLY A 607 3.81 -60.81 2.36
N PRO A 608 3.47 -59.76 3.14
CA PRO A 608 2.42 -58.79 2.79
C PRO A 608 2.83 -57.79 1.70
N VAL A 609 1.85 -57.28 0.96
CA VAL A 609 2.00 -56.26 -0.10
C VAL A 609 1.06 -55.09 0.19
N PRO A 610 1.50 -53.81 0.06
CA PRO A 610 0.67 -52.67 0.45
C PRO A 610 -0.46 -52.43 -0.57
N GLU A 611 -1.71 -52.38 -0.12
CA GLU A 611 -2.89 -52.12 -0.96
C GLU A 611 -3.36 -50.66 -0.79
N GLY A 612 -3.69 -49.99 -1.89
CA GLY A 612 -4.19 -48.62 -1.95
C GLY A 612 -5.71 -48.53 -1.93
N ALA A 613 -6.25 -47.30 -1.87
CA ALA A 613 -7.67 -47.03 -1.62
C ALA A 613 -8.63 -47.54 -2.74
N ASP A 614 -8.11 -47.82 -3.93
CA ASP A 614 -8.81 -48.41 -5.07
C ASP A 614 -8.59 -49.93 -5.20
N GLY A 615 -7.91 -50.55 -4.23
CA GLY A 615 -7.47 -51.95 -4.29
C GLY A 615 -6.17 -52.17 -5.06
N ALA A 616 -5.57 -51.11 -5.62
CA ALA A 616 -4.28 -51.16 -6.32
C ALA A 616 -3.12 -50.86 -5.37
N LEU A 617 -1.98 -51.55 -5.52
CA LEU A 617 -0.89 -51.47 -4.56
C LEU A 617 -0.30 -50.05 -4.43
N THR A 618 -0.35 -49.43 -3.25
CA THR A 618 -0.01 -48.01 -3.07
C THR A 618 0.74 -47.72 -1.75
N LEU A 619 1.76 -46.86 -1.83
CA LEU A 619 2.57 -46.34 -0.70
C LEU A 619 2.03 -44.96 -0.25
N VAL A 620 1.53 -44.78 0.98
CA VAL A 620 1.01 -43.47 1.48
C VAL A 620 1.16 -43.27 3.02
N SER A 621 1.27 -42.00 3.46
CA SER A 621 1.03 -41.48 4.82
C SER A 621 0.16 -40.19 4.83
N LEU A 622 -0.48 -39.82 5.96
CA LEU A 622 -1.45 -38.68 6.16
C LEU A 622 -1.37 -38.01 7.56
N GLN A 623 -1.66 -36.68 7.69
CA GLN A 623 -2.02 -35.94 8.93
C GLN A 623 -2.91 -34.67 8.70
N ASP A 624 -3.58 -34.17 9.77
CA ASP A 624 -4.59 -33.07 9.84
C ASP A 624 -4.07 -31.62 9.76
N HIS A 625 -4.91 -30.68 9.28
CA HIS A 625 -4.50 -29.39 8.69
C HIS A 625 -4.95 -28.13 9.49
N ARG A 626 -3.97 -27.37 10.00
CA ARG A 626 -4.09 -25.94 10.37
C ARG A 626 -3.02 -25.17 9.62
N ALA A 627 -3.32 -23.95 9.18
CA ALA A 627 -2.32 -23.08 8.57
C ALA A 627 -1.48 -22.44 9.67
N ALA A 628 -0.16 -22.55 9.57
CA ALA A 628 0.73 -21.74 10.36
C ALA A 628 0.60 -20.27 9.93
N ARG A 629 0.65 -19.35 10.90
CA ARG A 629 0.71 -17.92 10.61
C ARG A 629 1.97 -17.63 9.81
N ARG A 630 1.82 -16.92 8.68
CA ARG A 630 2.94 -16.27 8.00
C ARG A 630 2.98 -14.80 8.41
N PRO A 631 3.89 -14.40 9.32
CA PRO A 631 4.02 -12.99 9.67
C PRO A 631 4.43 -12.22 8.41
N SER A 632 3.57 -11.31 7.97
CA SER A 632 4.00 -10.28 7.02
C SER A 632 4.97 -9.34 7.75
N PRO A 633 6.16 -9.05 7.20
CA PRO A 633 7.09 -8.16 7.85
C PRO A 633 6.39 -6.80 8.09
N PRO A 634 6.43 -6.25 9.33
CA PRO A 634 5.71 -5.03 9.63
C PRO A 634 6.22 -3.92 8.70
N THR A 635 5.28 -3.19 8.10
CA THR A 635 5.63 -2.02 7.28
C THR A 635 6.19 -0.96 8.22
N ARG A 636 7.51 -0.81 8.24
CA ARG A 636 8.19 0.19 9.06
C ARG A 636 8.02 1.56 8.41
N VAL A 637 7.09 2.36 8.92
CA VAL A 637 7.05 3.79 8.61
C VAL A 637 8.17 4.45 9.40
N SER A 638 9.18 4.98 8.71
CA SER A 638 10.26 5.72 9.36
C SER A 638 9.75 7.13 9.69
N THR A 639 9.20 7.30 10.88
CA THR A 639 9.08 8.63 11.49
C THR A 639 10.42 9.00 12.12
N VAL A 640 10.77 10.28 12.04
CA VAL A 640 11.90 10.86 12.75
C VAL A 640 11.28 11.89 13.67
N ASP A 641 11.23 11.58 14.96
CA ASP A 641 10.81 12.53 15.97
C ASP A 641 11.89 13.59 16.23
N GLU A 642 11.49 14.65 16.92
CA GLU A 642 12.36 15.79 17.21
C GLU A 642 13.58 15.38 18.04
N GLU A 643 13.42 14.45 18.98
CA GLU A 643 14.51 13.93 19.81
C GLU A 643 15.56 13.18 18.97
N THR A 644 15.12 12.27 18.09
CA THR A 644 16.01 11.54 17.19
C THR A 644 16.68 12.48 16.19
N ALA A 645 15.94 13.42 15.61
CA ALA A 645 16.49 14.46 14.74
C ALA A 645 17.59 15.26 15.45
N SER A 646 17.34 15.72 16.68
CA SER A 646 18.29 16.49 17.49
C SER A 646 19.59 15.73 17.75
N ARG A 647 19.51 14.42 18.09
CA ARG A 647 20.71 13.56 18.23
C ARG A 647 21.51 13.44 16.93
N ILE A 648 20.81 13.29 15.80
CA ILE A 648 21.46 13.20 14.48
C ILE A 648 22.16 14.52 14.14
N VAL A 649 21.50 15.67 14.36
CA VAL A 649 22.10 16.99 14.12
C VAL A 649 23.33 17.22 15.00
N ALA A 650 23.27 16.91 16.29
CA ALA A 650 24.42 17.03 17.18
C ALA A 650 25.63 16.19 16.69
N THR A 651 25.36 14.98 16.18
CA THR A 651 26.39 14.11 15.60
C THR A 651 26.97 14.71 14.31
N MET A 652 26.12 15.22 13.40
CA MET A 652 26.56 15.86 12.15
C MET A 652 27.41 17.12 12.40
N VAL A 653 26.98 17.98 13.32
CA VAL A 653 27.70 19.23 13.64
C VAL A 653 29.06 18.91 14.27
N SER A 654 29.12 17.89 15.13
CA SER A 654 30.39 17.39 15.67
C SER A 654 31.28 16.79 14.59
N GLY A 655 30.71 16.04 13.64
CA GLY A 655 31.41 15.49 12.48
C GLY A 655 31.99 16.58 11.56
N GLU A 656 31.23 17.64 11.31
CA GLU A 656 31.67 18.79 10.50
C GLU A 656 32.78 19.59 11.20
N ALA A 657 32.71 19.75 12.54
CA ALA A 657 33.77 20.39 13.33
C ALA A 657 35.07 19.58 13.33
N ASN A 658 34.98 18.24 13.33
CA ASN A 658 36.11 17.31 13.32
C ASN A 658 36.63 16.99 11.92
N ARG A 659 36.09 17.62 10.87
CA ARG A 659 36.57 17.42 9.51
C ARG A 659 38.00 17.94 9.38
N PRO A 660 38.95 17.14 8.87
CA PRO A 660 40.33 17.58 8.72
C PRO A 660 40.42 18.77 7.74
N ARG A 661 40.75 19.95 8.27
CA ARG A 661 41.01 21.17 7.50
C ARG A 661 42.52 21.28 7.28
N GLY A 662 43.05 20.67 6.21
CA GLY A 662 44.43 20.93 5.78
C GLY A 662 45.16 19.79 5.06
N ASP A 663 45.73 20.15 3.91
CA ASP A 663 46.91 19.63 3.20
C ASP A 663 47.19 18.11 3.17
N SER A 664 46.14 17.30 2.97
CA SER A 664 46.32 15.91 2.55
C SER A 664 46.64 15.85 1.05
N ARG A 665 47.66 15.06 0.67
CA ARG A 665 47.99 14.76 -0.75
C ARG A 665 46.83 14.10 -1.51
N LEU A 666 45.83 13.56 -0.84
CA LEU A 666 44.63 12.96 -1.42
C LEU A 666 43.37 13.58 -0.80
N PRO A 667 42.27 13.80 -1.56
CA PRO A 667 40.99 14.18 -1.00
C PRO A 667 40.54 13.19 0.08
N ALA A 668 39.90 13.69 1.14
CA ALA A 668 39.34 12.82 2.18
C ALA A 668 38.34 11.83 1.56
N PRO A 669 38.26 10.57 2.05
CA PRO A 669 37.31 9.62 1.55
C PRO A 669 35.87 10.13 1.65
N THR A 670 35.12 10.10 0.56
CA THR A 670 33.72 10.56 0.51
C THR A 670 32.77 9.39 0.26
N GLU A 671 31.59 9.41 0.89
CA GLU A 671 30.53 8.45 0.55
C GLU A 671 30.18 8.55 -0.95
N PRO A 672 29.82 7.44 -1.64
CA PRO A 672 29.51 7.45 -3.07
C PRO A 672 28.47 8.49 -3.50
N VAL A 673 27.47 8.75 -2.62
CA VAL A 673 26.45 9.77 -2.83
C VAL A 673 27.06 11.18 -2.84
N VAL A 674 27.99 11.46 -1.92
CA VAL A 674 28.71 12.74 -1.82
C VAL A 674 29.65 12.92 -3.01
N THR A 675 30.43 11.90 -3.36
CA THR A 675 31.29 11.87 -4.56
C THR A 675 30.51 12.22 -5.82
N SER A 676 29.35 11.57 -6.04
CA SER A 676 28.52 11.83 -7.21
C SER A 676 27.88 13.22 -7.20
N ALA A 677 27.47 13.73 -6.05
CA ALA A 677 26.85 15.05 -5.94
C ALA A 677 27.85 16.16 -6.26
N LEU A 678 29.03 16.13 -5.64
CA LEU A 678 30.10 17.10 -5.85
C LEU A 678 30.58 17.12 -7.31
N LEU A 679 30.74 15.95 -7.94
CA LEU A 679 31.16 15.87 -9.34
C LEU A 679 30.09 16.42 -10.31
N ARG A 680 28.80 16.24 -10.01
CA ARG A 680 27.71 16.83 -10.82
C ARG A 680 27.69 18.34 -10.69
N GLU A 681 27.85 18.87 -9.49
CA GLU A 681 27.92 20.30 -9.20
C GLU A 681 29.08 20.94 -9.97
N ALA A 682 30.29 20.41 -9.81
CA ALA A 682 31.47 20.85 -10.55
C ALA A 682 31.30 20.79 -12.08
N ALA A 683 30.59 19.78 -12.59
CA ALA A 683 30.34 19.64 -14.03
C ALA A 683 29.41 20.72 -14.60
N ALA A 684 28.47 21.25 -13.83
CA ALA A 684 27.68 22.39 -14.29
C ALA A 684 28.47 23.68 -14.27
N GLU A 685 29.19 23.92 -13.18
CA GLU A 685 29.88 25.18 -12.98
C GLU A 685 31.17 25.27 -13.80
N GLY A 686 31.55 24.16 -14.46
CA GLY A 686 32.81 24.05 -15.19
C GLY A 686 34.04 24.15 -14.27
N LEU A 687 33.85 23.90 -12.97
CA LEU A 687 34.87 24.06 -11.96
C LEU A 687 35.78 22.83 -11.88
N PRO A 688 37.10 23.02 -11.73
CA PRO A 688 38.01 21.92 -11.48
C PRO A 688 37.84 21.37 -10.05
N VAL A 689 37.99 20.06 -9.90
CA VAL A 689 37.95 19.36 -8.61
C VAL A 689 39.09 18.35 -8.49
N TRP A 690 39.62 18.20 -7.28
CA TRP A 690 40.58 17.15 -6.96
C TRP A 690 39.85 15.84 -6.68
N ILE A 691 40.24 14.77 -7.37
CA ILE A 691 39.74 13.41 -7.12
C ILE A 691 40.88 12.49 -6.67
N GLY A 692 40.60 11.57 -5.74
CA GLY A 692 41.45 10.42 -5.47
C GLY A 692 40.98 9.22 -6.28
N TYR A 693 41.69 8.80 -7.31
CA TYR A 693 41.29 7.72 -8.21
C TYR A 693 42.14 6.47 -8.03
N ALA A 694 41.49 5.32 -7.81
CA ALA A 694 42.15 4.02 -7.75
C ALA A 694 42.38 3.45 -9.16
N ASP A 695 43.63 3.16 -9.51
CA ASP A 695 44.00 2.51 -10.75
C ASP A 695 43.71 0.98 -10.75
N GLU A 696 44.05 0.30 -11.83
CA GLU A 696 43.79 -1.15 -11.99
C GLU A 696 44.71 -2.04 -11.12
N VAL A 697 45.76 -1.45 -10.54
CA VAL A 697 46.75 -2.12 -9.68
C VAL A 697 46.51 -1.81 -8.19
N GLY A 698 45.48 -1.01 -7.89
CA GLY A 698 45.07 -0.63 -6.53
C GLY A 698 45.78 0.61 -5.96
N GLY A 699 46.58 1.31 -6.78
CA GLY A 699 47.21 2.58 -6.41
C GLY A 699 46.20 3.73 -6.46
N VAL A 700 46.12 4.55 -5.41
CA VAL A 700 45.27 5.74 -5.38
C VAL A 700 46.10 6.97 -5.75
N GLN A 701 45.75 7.62 -6.87
CA GLN A 701 46.41 8.83 -7.36
C GLN A 701 45.49 10.06 -7.26
N ARG A 702 46.09 11.23 -7.00
CA ARG A 702 45.38 12.52 -7.01
C ARG A 702 45.33 13.06 -8.44
N LEU A 703 44.13 13.33 -8.96
CA LEU A 703 43.93 13.93 -10.29
C LEU A 703 43.12 15.22 -10.17
N LEU A 704 43.52 16.26 -10.90
CA LEU A 704 42.69 17.46 -11.10
C LEU A 704 41.76 17.22 -12.27
N LEU A 705 40.48 17.02 -11.99
CA LEU A 705 39.45 16.73 -12.99
C LEU A 705 38.60 17.98 -13.24
N ARG A 706 38.39 18.33 -14.51
CA ARG A 706 37.31 19.22 -14.96
C ARG A 706 36.18 18.34 -15.49
N PRO A 707 35.20 17.98 -14.65
CA PRO A 707 34.11 17.12 -15.09
C PRO A 707 33.21 17.87 -16.10
N VAL A 708 32.73 17.14 -17.09
CA VAL A 708 31.82 17.63 -18.14
C VAL A 708 30.44 17.02 -17.96
N ALA A 709 30.37 15.72 -17.62
CA ALA A 709 29.12 15.03 -17.37
C ALA A 709 29.30 13.87 -16.37
N VAL A 710 28.26 13.57 -15.61
CA VAL A 710 28.23 12.46 -14.64
C VAL A 710 26.96 11.65 -14.87
N GLU A 711 27.10 10.48 -15.49
CA GLU A 711 25.97 9.64 -15.92
C GLU A 711 26.28 8.16 -15.67
N GLN A 712 25.26 7.40 -15.25
CA GLN A 712 25.32 5.93 -15.11
C GLN A 712 26.54 5.39 -14.31
N GLY A 713 26.95 6.11 -13.26
CA GLY A 713 28.10 5.71 -12.44
C GLY A 713 29.46 5.95 -13.11
N ARG A 714 29.51 6.82 -14.13
CA ARG A 714 30.73 7.26 -14.81
C ARG A 714 30.82 8.78 -14.81
N VAL A 715 32.03 9.31 -14.73
CA VAL A 715 32.31 10.74 -14.90
C VAL A 715 33.16 10.93 -16.12
N ARG A 716 32.72 11.81 -17.02
CA ARG A 716 33.50 12.23 -18.19
C ARG A 716 34.08 13.61 -17.91
N GLY A 717 35.37 13.79 -18.14
CA GLY A 717 36.03 15.08 -17.90
C GLY A 717 37.45 15.11 -18.45
N THR A 718 38.06 16.28 -18.42
CA THR A 718 39.48 16.45 -18.78
C THR A 718 40.33 16.49 -17.52
N VAL A 719 41.54 15.93 -17.60
CA VAL A 719 42.54 15.98 -16.52
C VAL A 719 43.64 16.93 -16.98
N ALA A 720 44.18 17.75 -16.08
CA ALA A 720 45.15 18.80 -16.38
C ALA A 720 46.25 18.43 -17.42
N ASP A 721 46.65 19.41 -18.23
CA ASP A 721 47.59 19.38 -19.39
C ASP A 721 47.22 18.47 -20.57
N GLN A 722 46.11 17.73 -20.50
CA GLN A 722 45.62 16.91 -21.61
C GLN A 722 44.19 17.30 -21.97
N ASP A 723 44.02 17.90 -23.16
CA ASP A 723 42.71 18.27 -23.73
C ASP A 723 41.90 17.05 -24.23
N VAL A 724 42.27 15.84 -23.79
CA VAL A 724 41.62 14.59 -24.19
C VAL A 724 40.59 14.19 -23.13
N PRO A 725 39.30 14.14 -23.46
CA PRO A 725 38.26 13.73 -22.50
C PRO A 725 38.43 12.26 -22.10
N ARG A 726 38.57 12.01 -20.80
CA ARG A 726 38.63 10.67 -20.21
C ARG A 726 37.37 10.34 -19.42
N THR A 727 37.08 9.05 -19.29
CA THR A 727 35.95 8.53 -18.53
C THR A 727 36.45 7.78 -17.31
N PHE A 728 36.01 8.19 -16.12
CA PHE A 728 36.33 7.60 -14.82
C PHE A 728 35.12 6.84 -14.28
N LEU A 729 35.36 5.68 -13.64
CA LEU A 729 34.31 4.92 -12.95
C LEU A 729 34.12 5.48 -11.54
N LEU A 730 32.88 5.81 -11.18
CA LEU A 730 32.58 6.54 -9.94
C LEU A 730 32.90 5.72 -8.68
N HIS A 731 32.79 4.39 -8.75
CA HIS A 731 33.18 3.48 -7.66
C HIS A 731 34.71 3.36 -7.46
N ARG A 732 35.52 3.87 -8.40
CA ARG A 732 36.99 3.94 -8.28
C ARG A 732 37.45 5.30 -7.75
N ILE A 733 36.53 6.24 -7.53
CA ILE A 733 36.85 7.54 -6.92
C ILE A 733 36.68 7.40 -5.41
N SER A 734 37.80 7.45 -4.71
CA SER A 734 37.89 7.34 -3.25
C SER A 734 37.45 8.62 -2.52
N GLY A 735 37.65 9.79 -3.11
CA GLY A 735 37.35 11.09 -2.50
C GLY A 735 37.31 12.22 -3.52
N VAL A 736 36.56 13.31 -3.22
CA VAL A 736 36.45 14.51 -4.05
C VAL A 736 36.60 15.76 -3.17
N ALA A 737 37.36 16.74 -3.62
CA ALA A 737 37.50 18.06 -2.99
C ALA A 737 37.50 19.17 -4.05
N ALA A 738 36.99 20.35 -3.70
CA ALA A 738 37.10 21.53 -4.57
C ALA A 738 38.58 21.85 -4.84
N ALA A 739 38.90 22.29 -6.06
CA ALA A 739 40.18 22.92 -6.34
C ALA A 739 40.04 24.42 -6.14
N ASP A 740 40.90 25.01 -5.30
CA ASP A 740 40.93 26.44 -5.00
C ASP A 740 41.21 27.30 -6.24
#